data_AF-A0A1H7TUV2-F1
#
_entry.id   AF-A0A1H7TUV2-F1
#
_cell.length_a   1.000
_cell.length_b   1.000
_cell.length_c   1.000
_cell.angle_alpha   90.00
_cell.angle_beta   90.00
_cell.angle_gamma   90.00
#
_symmetry.space_group_name_H-M   'P 1'
#
loop_
_entity.id
_entity.type
_entity.pdbx_description
1 polymer ?
#
loop_
_entity_poly.entity_id
_entity_poly.type
_entity_poly.pdbx_seq_one_letter_code
_entity_poly.pdbx_strand_id
1 'polypeptide(L)'
;MSSGDYPELFDACTPRDDVLDGTLQEEQFAASLATVAHSPEDAAPVYRDATQFFDMTYPTEGLQTLLSNLSGRFLAADGRDCGGYSSSILCLDTRFGGGKTHDLIASYHLATNPSDIEDLNRHLVDSAGGIGAEYLDAVNQGLSVDTAVFVGGNVDGRNARSDWADPNAPNTRTMWGEIAYQLYGTEGYEYIKEYDQDRDTPGENKLKGLFEIGDGPALILLDEIAAYLKAASGVEVGTTTLSELTLTFVLSLLEAASEVDEVTVVYSVADTAFADQAEEVRELVDDLNQIGRRQHKTVTPTSESEVGQVLQHRLFEDIEVEQAETTAESYFQYYAGSDRQFPQEATDAGFVDRLEREYPFHPTIIDTLTEKIDTIPKFQRTRGALKLLARAVYYLWNHQPDHYDRHWIRLYDLTPADNAPDGSIDSTLRETLFEFVDLSSAVTADIFSDDGTAHAQLEDRKWVEKGIPPLGSHLTTTVLWHSLAYGEQATGLTRAEMNAALGHPDVRFDNYDSTLEALAGGDMNVACYYLYDEERVRFKSEPNLVKIINQRVDNTPDAQARNRFESRLENSEIGTGGFKTVVFPESPADLPDKISKPQLAVMHMDTAPVSGGGSEIPEKIQTLYQKSASKHGGETQSRVYKNYVLFLAPDKERIKGAIDEARQLEAIEALLDDSQQTADLSNEQIEELRERRDQTHGLLGELVRGVYRHLYYVDRDGLTHLAINATEANGGTTLVNAVEETLEDRLIRADAGPKGVAFFKQKLWQQTQDSMTTEQLVTQFAKKPGLPYLLNTKPLRKTVAKMVDDAGYTYWDSTAGENGLAYWDGDEDDRPENWRKTNPLTESPDVRTSIRDSDVKVGDEYVVYTDVNSLLDVHHDTIRPPETEETLCAEPGCEVEVDEEGDYCSQHGPEDPECSSCGKTVASRSELNPRGLCADCAQPQDWERSTSVMTASRAFNEVRTHALGKSTSGSDPGIDRVTIEVGGDDQLSKGSFIAKRQAFKDRADNVSVRMRYKTESSGGASYQAQFTGGIDEFSRVANQPDPFDGASLVELKFRVDLNNPEPITNAKDDVLAELQDELGSTNIDVKVQGRGPVEVPAEVQQ
;
A
#
# COMPACT_ATOMS: atom_id res chain seq x y z
N MET A 1 34.06 -36.81 15.77
CA MET A 1 35.47 -37.03 16.15
C MET A 1 35.74 -36.15 17.36
N SER A 2 36.65 -36.56 18.25
CA SER A 2 36.98 -35.81 19.46
C SER A 2 37.49 -34.42 19.11
N SER A 3 37.16 -33.43 19.94
CA SER A 3 37.77 -32.10 20.04
C SER A 3 39.23 -32.13 19.59
N GLY A 4 39.48 -31.79 18.32
CA GLY A 4 40.79 -31.36 17.90
C GLY A 4 40.94 -29.96 18.44
N ASP A 5 42.05 -29.68 19.13
CA ASP A 5 42.44 -28.32 19.49
C ASP A 5 42.45 -27.51 18.19
N TYR A 6 41.38 -26.77 17.92
CA TYR A 6 41.40 -25.74 16.91
C TYR A 6 42.18 -24.59 17.55
N PRO A 7 43.35 -24.26 17.02
CA PRO A 7 44.14 -23.21 17.64
C PRO A 7 43.44 -21.85 17.38
N GLU A 8 43.44 -20.99 18.40
CA GLU A 8 42.70 -19.71 18.35
C GLU A 8 43.38 -18.72 17.38
N LEU A 9 42.58 -17.99 16.62
CA LEU A 9 43.00 -16.96 15.66
C LEU A 9 43.92 -15.91 16.30
N PHE A 10 43.63 -15.53 17.55
CA PHE A 10 44.35 -14.48 18.26
C PHE A 10 45.75 -14.90 18.71
N ASP A 11 45.98 -16.21 18.88
CA ASP A 11 47.29 -16.77 19.20
C ASP A 11 48.11 -17.02 17.92
N ALA A 12 47.43 -17.31 16.80
CA ALA A 12 48.02 -17.64 15.50
C ALA A 12 48.62 -16.47 14.72
N CYS A 13 48.04 -15.29 14.94
CA CYS A 13 48.19 -14.14 14.07
C CYS A 13 48.52 -12.91 14.91
N THR A 14 49.58 -12.23 14.50
CA THR A 14 49.97 -10.94 15.08
C THR A 14 49.69 -9.84 14.07
N PRO A 15 48.60 -9.05 14.22
CA PRO A 15 48.37 -7.88 13.38
C PRO A 15 49.49 -6.85 13.58
N ARG A 16 49.75 -6.03 12.56
CA ARG A 16 50.72 -4.94 12.68
C ARG A 16 50.24 -3.85 13.64
N ASP A 17 51.18 -3.16 14.29
CA ASP A 17 50.92 -2.12 15.29
C ASP A 17 50.03 -0.98 14.75
N ASP A 18 50.24 -0.56 13.50
CA ASP A 18 49.48 0.51 12.85
C ASP A 18 48.00 0.15 12.63
N VAL A 19 47.71 -1.13 12.40
CA VAL A 19 46.35 -1.69 12.34
C VAL A 19 45.72 -1.69 13.73
N LEU A 20 46.44 -2.14 14.77
CA LEU A 20 45.94 -2.23 16.14
C LEU A 20 45.72 -0.87 16.80
N ASP A 21 46.56 0.12 16.50
CA ASP A 21 46.43 1.49 16.98
C ASP A 21 45.32 2.25 16.24
N GLY A 22 44.78 1.68 15.15
CA GLY A 22 43.76 2.33 14.32
C GLY A 22 44.27 3.59 13.61
N THR A 23 45.59 3.74 13.49
CA THR A 23 46.26 4.93 12.92
C THR A 23 46.54 4.83 11.42
N LEU A 24 46.16 3.71 10.79
CA LEU A 24 46.34 3.47 9.36
C LEU A 24 45.51 4.48 8.54
N GLN A 25 46.16 5.59 8.18
CA GLN A 25 45.53 6.71 7.51
C GLN A 25 45.20 6.38 6.05
N GLU A 26 44.12 6.96 5.53
CA GLU A 26 43.70 6.74 4.15
C GLU A 26 44.80 7.05 3.12
N GLU A 27 45.66 8.02 3.43
CA GLU A 27 46.79 8.50 2.63
C GLU A 27 47.90 7.43 2.51
N GLN A 28 48.05 6.53 3.49
CA GLN A 28 49.02 5.44 3.46
C GLN A 28 48.65 4.31 2.50
N PHE A 29 47.46 4.37 1.90
CA PHE A 29 47.03 3.42 0.86
C PHE A 29 47.07 4.01 -0.55
N ALA A 30 47.32 5.32 -0.68
CA ALA A 30 47.42 6.00 -1.97
C ALA A 30 48.89 6.09 -2.38
N ALA A 31 49.39 5.05 -3.03
CA ALA A 31 50.72 5.08 -3.63
C ALA A 31 50.79 6.20 -4.69
N SER A 32 51.79 7.07 -4.58
CA SER A 32 52.06 8.14 -5.55
C SER A 32 53.50 8.04 -6.01
N LEU A 33 53.73 7.51 -7.21
CA LEU A 33 55.06 7.43 -7.81
C LEU A 33 55.70 8.82 -7.94
N ALA A 34 54.91 9.85 -8.25
CA ALA A 34 55.41 11.23 -8.36
C ALA A 34 55.96 11.75 -7.04
N THR A 35 55.26 11.49 -5.93
CA THR A 35 55.72 11.92 -4.60
C THR A 35 56.97 11.14 -4.19
N VAL A 36 57.05 9.84 -4.48
CA VAL A 36 58.23 9.03 -4.17
C VAL A 36 59.47 9.51 -4.96
N ALA A 37 59.30 9.77 -6.26
CA ALA A 37 60.42 10.12 -7.14
C ALA A 37 60.85 11.59 -7.04
N HIS A 38 59.90 12.52 -6.90
CA HIS A 38 60.16 13.98 -7.03
C HIS A 38 60.00 14.76 -5.72
N SER A 39 59.25 14.24 -4.75
CA SER A 39 59.01 14.90 -3.45
C SER A 39 59.13 13.92 -2.27
N PRO A 40 60.28 13.24 -2.09
CA PRO A 40 60.41 12.17 -1.10
C PRO A 40 60.16 12.65 0.34
N GLU A 41 60.33 13.92 0.67
CA GLU A 41 60.00 14.42 2.01
C GLU A 41 58.50 14.33 2.35
N ASP A 42 57.63 14.42 1.34
CA ASP A 42 56.17 14.36 1.45
C ASP A 42 55.61 12.93 1.32
N ALA A 43 56.44 11.97 0.86
CA ALA A 43 56.04 10.58 0.72
C ALA A 43 55.97 9.86 2.08
N ALA A 44 54.94 9.04 2.27
CA ALA A 44 54.83 8.20 3.46
C ALA A 44 56.07 7.27 3.59
N PRO A 45 56.60 7.04 4.81
CA PRO A 45 57.81 6.24 5.00
C PRO A 45 57.76 4.87 4.32
N VAL A 46 56.60 4.20 4.37
CA VAL A 46 56.33 2.90 3.74
C VAL A 46 56.51 2.87 2.22
N TYR A 47 56.39 4.01 1.53
CA TYR A 47 56.59 4.09 0.07
C TYR A 47 57.94 4.69 -0.31
N ARG A 48 58.51 5.52 0.57
CA ARG A 48 59.79 6.20 0.32
C ARG A 48 61.01 5.34 0.62
N ASP A 49 60.95 4.56 1.70
CA ASP A 49 62.06 3.73 2.15
C ASP A 49 61.99 2.37 1.45
N ALA A 50 63.03 2.00 0.70
CA ALA A 50 63.03 0.77 -0.08
C ALA A 50 62.92 -0.47 0.82
N THR A 51 63.57 -0.47 1.99
CA THR A 51 63.52 -1.60 2.93
C THR A 51 62.09 -1.79 3.46
N GLN A 52 61.45 -0.72 3.94
CA GLN A 52 60.06 -0.80 4.44
C GLN A 52 59.07 -1.14 3.32
N PHE A 53 59.28 -0.60 2.12
CA PHE A 53 58.43 -0.86 0.97
C PHE A 53 58.42 -2.34 0.59
N PHE A 54 59.61 -2.95 0.43
CA PHE A 54 59.71 -4.36 0.05
C PHE A 54 59.31 -5.31 1.19
N ASP A 55 59.58 -4.96 2.45
CA ASP A 55 59.08 -5.72 3.61
C ASP A 55 57.55 -5.81 3.61
N MET A 56 56.87 -4.71 3.28
CA MET A 56 55.39 -4.67 3.25
C MET A 56 54.79 -5.06 1.89
N THR A 57 55.61 -5.49 0.93
CA THR A 57 55.14 -5.86 -0.42
C THR A 57 55.17 -7.37 -0.61
N TYR A 58 53.99 -7.96 -0.82
CA TYR A 58 53.90 -9.37 -1.19
C TYR A 58 54.46 -9.58 -2.61
N PRO A 59 55.36 -10.57 -2.81
CA PRO A 59 55.97 -10.84 -4.12
C PRO A 59 54.99 -11.57 -5.05
N THR A 60 54.08 -10.83 -5.67
CA THR A 60 53.14 -11.37 -6.66
C THR A 60 53.87 -11.92 -7.89
N GLU A 61 53.29 -12.87 -8.60
CA GLU A 61 53.85 -13.43 -9.84
C GLU A 61 54.12 -12.32 -10.87
N GLY A 62 53.22 -11.35 -10.96
CA GLY A 62 53.36 -10.16 -11.80
C GLY A 62 54.58 -9.32 -11.43
N LEU A 63 54.70 -8.95 -10.16
CA LEU A 63 55.83 -8.16 -9.65
C LEU A 63 57.16 -8.90 -9.80
N GLN A 64 57.20 -10.19 -9.45
CA GLN A 64 58.38 -11.02 -9.62
C GLN A 64 58.82 -11.07 -11.08
N THR A 65 57.86 -11.22 -12.00
CA THR A 65 58.11 -11.22 -13.44
C THR A 65 58.66 -9.88 -13.93
N LEU A 66 58.11 -8.77 -13.43
CA LEU A 66 58.54 -7.41 -13.76
C LEU A 66 59.98 -7.16 -13.31
N LEU A 67 60.25 -7.36 -12.02
CA LEU A 67 61.56 -7.09 -11.42
C LEU A 67 62.64 -8.00 -12.00
N SER A 68 62.32 -9.28 -12.27
CA SER A 68 63.27 -10.20 -12.93
C SER A 68 63.67 -9.72 -14.32
N ASN A 69 62.71 -9.21 -15.09
CA ASN A 69 63.01 -8.68 -16.42
C ASN A 69 63.83 -7.38 -16.34
N LEU A 70 63.54 -6.50 -15.39
CA LEU A 70 64.33 -5.29 -15.16
C LEU A 70 65.77 -5.60 -14.76
N SER A 71 65.98 -6.44 -13.74
CA SER A 71 67.32 -6.88 -13.32
C SER A 71 68.09 -7.55 -14.47
N GLY A 72 67.43 -8.41 -15.25
CA GLY A 72 68.04 -9.04 -16.42
C GLY A 72 68.46 -8.03 -17.51
N ARG A 73 67.65 -6.99 -17.76
CA ARG A 73 67.98 -5.92 -18.71
C ARG A 73 69.13 -5.04 -18.22
N PHE A 74 69.16 -4.68 -16.94
CA PHE A 74 70.25 -3.89 -16.36
C PHE A 74 71.59 -4.65 -16.42
N LEU A 75 71.56 -5.96 -16.19
CA LEU A 75 72.73 -6.83 -16.36
C LEU A 75 73.17 -6.98 -17.82
N ALA A 76 72.22 -7.07 -18.75
CA ALA A 76 72.52 -7.15 -20.19
C ALA A 76 73.25 -5.90 -20.69
N ALA A 77 72.86 -4.72 -20.23
CA ALA A 77 73.51 -3.45 -20.55
C ALA A 77 74.96 -3.39 -20.02
N ASP A 78 75.26 -4.04 -18.88
CA ASP A 78 76.62 -4.21 -18.34
C ASP A 78 77.41 -5.34 -19.06
N GLY A 79 76.85 -5.94 -20.11
CA GLY A 79 77.46 -7.02 -20.87
C GLY A 79 77.49 -8.38 -20.16
N ARG A 80 76.65 -8.58 -19.13
CA ARG A 80 76.49 -9.85 -18.40
C ARG A 80 75.36 -10.69 -18.98
N ASP A 81 75.28 -11.97 -18.58
CA ASP A 81 74.25 -12.89 -19.07
C ASP A 81 72.88 -12.47 -18.53
N CYS A 82 71.93 -12.26 -19.44
CA CYS A 82 70.59 -11.75 -19.14
C CYS A 82 69.62 -12.83 -18.66
N GLY A 83 70.07 -14.09 -18.53
CA GLY A 83 69.22 -15.20 -18.09
C GLY A 83 68.00 -15.48 -19.00
N GLY A 84 67.98 -14.92 -20.22
CA GLY A 84 66.86 -15.02 -21.17
C GLY A 84 65.81 -13.90 -21.08
N TYR A 85 66.00 -12.90 -20.22
CA TYR A 85 65.12 -11.72 -20.11
C TYR A 85 65.53 -10.65 -21.14
N SER A 86 64.69 -10.42 -22.15
CA SER A 86 65.00 -9.53 -23.29
C SER A 86 63.90 -8.53 -23.63
N SER A 87 62.89 -8.38 -22.78
CA SER A 87 61.78 -7.47 -23.07
C SER A 87 62.17 -6.04 -22.67
N SER A 88 62.28 -5.15 -23.65
CA SER A 88 62.61 -3.73 -23.48
C SER A 88 61.38 -2.86 -23.17
N ILE A 89 60.18 -3.38 -23.46
CA ILE A 89 58.92 -2.67 -23.25
C ILE A 89 58.01 -3.51 -22.36
N LEU A 90 57.60 -2.93 -21.23
CA LEU A 90 56.76 -3.54 -20.21
C LEU A 90 55.48 -2.73 -20.03
N CYS A 91 54.35 -3.32 -20.39
CA CYS A 91 53.03 -2.71 -20.21
C CYS A 91 52.38 -3.27 -18.94
N LEU A 92 52.05 -2.39 -18.00
CA LEU A 92 51.25 -2.73 -16.81
C LEU A 92 49.77 -2.55 -17.18
N ASP A 93 49.12 -3.67 -17.49
CA ASP A 93 47.69 -3.72 -17.79
C ASP A 93 46.96 -4.48 -16.68
N THR A 94 45.94 -3.85 -16.09
CA THR A 94 45.14 -4.46 -15.03
C THR A 94 43.71 -4.62 -15.48
N ARG A 95 43.37 -5.79 -16.03
CA ARG A 95 41.96 -6.16 -16.20
C ARG A 95 41.21 -6.35 -14.87
N PHE A 96 41.94 -6.46 -13.76
CA PHE A 96 41.40 -6.90 -12.46
C PHE A 96 41.64 -5.96 -11.27
N GLY A 97 42.23 -4.78 -11.50
CA GLY A 97 42.25 -3.67 -10.53
C GLY A 97 43.31 -3.75 -9.42
N GLY A 98 44.24 -2.79 -9.44
CA GLY A 98 45.22 -2.52 -8.38
C GLY A 98 46.65 -2.96 -8.70
N GLY A 99 47.64 -2.22 -8.18
CA GLY A 99 49.07 -2.61 -8.24
C GLY A 99 49.96 -1.86 -9.24
N LYS A 100 49.42 -1.17 -10.26
CA LYS A 100 50.23 -0.49 -11.32
C LYS A 100 51.25 0.51 -10.77
N THR A 101 50.78 1.51 -10.02
CA THR A 101 51.67 2.50 -9.40
C THR A 101 52.60 1.86 -8.35
N HIS A 102 52.16 0.80 -7.69
CA HIS A 102 52.97 0.05 -6.71
C HIS A 102 54.15 -0.66 -7.41
N ASP A 103 53.90 -1.34 -8.52
CA ASP A 103 54.91 -1.99 -9.37
C ASP A 103 55.90 -0.97 -9.96
N LEU A 104 55.43 0.22 -10.34
CA LEU A 104 56.31 1.31 -10.78
C LEU A 104 57.20 1.82 -9.64
N ILE A 105 56.68 1.94 -8.41
CA ILE A 105 57.49 2.31 -7.24
C ILE A 105 58.52 1.21 -6.93
N ALA A 106 58.13 -0.07 -7.02
CA ALA A 106 59.06 -1.19 -6.87
C ALA A 106 60.18 -1.14 -7.92
N SER A 107 59.83 -0.82 -9.18
CA SER A 107 60.77 -0.64 -10.28
C SER A 107 61.72 0.54 -10.05
N TYR A 108 61.20 1.64 -9.50
CA TYR A 108 62.00 2.81 -9.14
C TYR A 108 63.01 2.51 -8.03
N HIS A 109 62.57 1.84 -6.96
CA HIS A 109 63.47 1.43 -5.87
C HIS A 109 64.51 0.41 -6.31
N LEU A 110 64.13 -0.53 -7.19
CA LEU A 110 65.08 -1.48 -7.79
C LEU A 110 66.18 -0.75 -8.56
N ALA A 111 65.85 0.31 -9.30
CA ALA A 111 66.83 1.06 -10.09
C ALA A 111 67.69 2.00 -9.25
N THR A 112 67.12 2.65 -8.24
CA THR A 112 67.76 3.73 -7.48
C THR A 112 68.42 3.29 -6.17
N ASN A 113 67.78 2.40 -5.42
CA ASN A 113 68.24 1.93 -4.11
C ASN A 113 68.26 0.38 -4.00
N PRO A 114 68.84 -0.35 -4.97
CA PRO A 114 68.81 -1.82 -4.95
C PRO A 114 69.49 -2.45 -3.73
N SER A 115 70.52 -1.79 -3.18
CA SER A 115 71.26 -2.27 -2.01
C SER A 115 70.46 -2.23 -0.71
N ASP A 116 69.37 -1.47 -0.66
CA ASP A 116 68.50 -1.33 0.51
C ASP A 116 67.34 -2.35 0.50
N ILE A 117 67.21 -3.15 -0.57
CA ILE A 117 66.22 -4.21 -0.70
C ILE A 117 66.71 -5.46 0.01
N GLU A 118 66.10 -5.80 1.14
CA GLU A 118 66.39 -7.03 1.86
C GLU A 118 65.87 -8.25 1.09
N ASP A 119 66.71 -9.28 0.94
CA ASP A 119 66.42 -10.50 0.19
C ASP A 119 65.76 -10.28 -1.19
N LEU A 120 66.42 -9.49 -2.06
CA LEU A 120 65.96 -9.22 -3.42
C LEU A 120 65.52 -10.49 -4.18
N ASN A 121 66.16 -11.64 -3.93
CA ASN A 121 65.81 -12.90 -4.62
C ASN A 121 64.37 -13.37 -4.34
N ARG A 122 63.80 -13.06 -3.16
CA ARG A 122 62.39 -13.35 -2.83
C ARG A 122 61.41 -12.66 -3.78
N HIS A 123 61.80 -11.49 -4.30
CA HIS A 123 61.00 -10.67 -5.21
C HIS A 123 61.34 -10.92 -6.68
N LEU A 124 62.09 -11.97 -6.99
CA LEU A 124 62.44 -12.38 -8.35
C LEU A 124 61.95 -13.82 -8.60
N VAL A 125 61.81 -14.21 -9.87
CA VAL A 125 61.41 -15.56 -10.23
C VAL A 125 62.57 -16.53 -9.98
N ASP A 126 62.35 -17.52 -9.11
CA ASP A 126 63.33 -18.54 -8.65
C ASP A 126 63.92 -19.41 -9.78
N SER A 127 63.38 -19.32 -11.00
CA SER A 127 63.87 -20.05 -12.17
C SER A 127 65.23 -19.55 -12.71
N ALA A 128 65.73 -18.42 -12.21
CA ALA A 128 66.90 -17.74 -12.76
C ALA A 128 68.06 -17.57 -11.76
N GLY A 129 68.53 -18.68 -11.18
CA GLY A 129 69.94 -18.91 -10.86
C GLY A 129 70.78 -17.74 -10.31
N GLY A 130 70.27 -16.95 -9.38
CA GLY A 130 71.04 -15.88 -8.72
C GLY A 130 71.08 -14.52 -9.42
N ILE A 131 70.18 -14.21 -10.35
CA ILE A 131 70.09 -12.87 -10.99
C ILE A 131 70.10 -11.73 -9.97
N GLY A 132 69.38 -11.86 -8.85
CA GLY A 132 69.39 -10.83 -7.80
C GLY A 132 70.77 -10.62 -7.20
N ALA A 133 71.51 -11.70 -6.93
CA ALA A 133 72.89 -11.62 -6.45
C ALA A 133 73.85 -11.04 -7.50
N GLU A 134 73.69 -11.40 -8.78
CA GLU A 134 74.48 -10.86 -9.88
C GLU A 134 74.21 -9.36 -10.09
N TYR A 135 72.96 -8.94 -9.97
CA TYR A 135 72.57 -7.53 -10.06
C TYR A 135 73.18 -6.72 -8.91
N LEU A 136 73.07 -7.21 -7.67
CA LEU A 136 73.71 -6.56 -6.53
C LEU A 136 75.25 -6.53 -6.65
N ASP A 137 75.88 -7.57 -7.21
CA ASP A 137 77.32 -7.55 -7.51
C ASP A 137 77.68 -6.48 -8.56
N ALA A 138 76.89 -6.36 -9.62
CA ALA A 138 77.09 -5.32 -10.65
C ALA A 138 76.93 -3.91 -10.07
N VAL A 139 75.90 -3.67 -9.25
CA VAL A 139 75.69 -2.41 -8.53
C VAL A 139 76.89 -2.08 -7.64
N ASN A 140 77.39 -3.06 -6.86
CA ASN A 140 78.57 -2.88 -6.02
C ASN A 140 79.85 -2.60 -6.83
N GLN A 141 79.89 -2.97 -8.12
CA GLN A 141 80.97 -2.70 -9.05
C GLN A 141 80.82 -1.36 -9.79
N GLY A 142 79.73 -0.63 -9.53
CA GLY A 142 79.49 0.70 -10.06
C GLY A 142 78.41 0.79 -11.15
N LEU A 143 77.63 -0.27 -11.38
CA LEU A 143 76.45 -0.19 -12.24
C LEU A 143 75.42 0.77 -11.63
N SER A 144 75.06 1.81 -12.37
CA SER A 144 73.99 2.75 -12.03
C SER A 144 72.94 2.75 -13.15
N VAL A 145 71.67 2.91 -12.77
CA VAL A 145 70.56 2.98 -13.72
C VAL A 145 70.06 4.42 -13.81
N ASP A 146 70.17 5.02 -15.00
CA ASP A 146 69.61 6.35 -15.25
C ASP A 146 68.09 6.24 -15.31
N THR A 147 67.37 6.93 -14.41
CA THR A 147 65.93 6.72 -14.23
C THR A 147 65.15 8.00 -14.52
N ALA A 148 64.14 7.90 -15.38
CA ALA A 148 63.17 8.97 -15.62
C ALA A 148 61.76 8.51 -15.23
N VAL A 149 61.06 9.36 -14.48
CA VAL A 149 59.72 9.14 -13.96
C VAL A 149 58.80 10.26 -14.42
N PHE A 150 57.83 9.91 -15.25
CA PHE A 150 56.82 10.83 -15.76
C PHE A 150 55.42 10.38 -15.34
N VAL A 151 54.74 11.18 -14.53
CA VAL A 151 53.40 10.87 -14.02
C VAL A 151 52.41 11.88 -14.57
N GLY A 152 51.48 11.42 -15.41
CA GLY A 152 50.63 12.30 -16.18
C GLY A 152 49.67 13.17 -15.36
N GLY A 153 49.23 12.69 -14.19
CA GLY A 153 48.41 13.47 -13.25
C GLY A 153 49.19 14.51 -12.43
N ASN A 154 50.52 14.43 -12.39
CA ASN A 154 51.36 15.34 -11.61
C ASN A 154 51.79 16.59 -12.38
N VAL A 155 51.82 16.50 -13.72
CA VAL A 155 52.30 17.57 -14.60
C VAL A 155 51.16 18.16 -15.44
N ASP A 156 51.36 19.36 -15.99
CA ASP A 156 50.35 20.03 -16.81
C ASP A 156 50.78 20.14 -18.28
N GLY A 157 49.81 20.24 -19.20
CA GLY A 157 50.12 20.30 -20.64
C GLY A 157 50.92 21.54 -21.08
N ARG A 158 51.08 22.55 -20.21
CA ARG A 158 51.87 23.76 -20.52
C ARG A 158 53.27 23.71 -19.91
N ASN A 159 53.45 22.94 -18.84
CA ASN A 159 54.68 22.75 -18.12
C ASN A 159 54.79 21.29 -17.67
N ALA A 160 55.72 20.58 -18.29
CA ALA A 160 55.95 19.16 -18.07
C ALA A 160 56.95 18.90 -16.93
N ARG A 161 57.38 19.95 -16.21
CA ARG A 161 58.34 19.86 -15.12
C ARG A 161 57.80 19.04 -13.96
N SER A 162 58.51 17.97 -13.59
CA SER A 162 58.10 17.04 -12.54
C SER A 162 58.63 17.43 -11.16
N ASP A 163 59.90 17.85 -11.08
CA ASP A 163 60.55 18.26 -9.83
C ASP A 163 60.64 19.80 -9.70
N TRP A 164 59.90 20.37 -8.75
CA TRP A 164 59.90 21.80 -8.45
C TRP A 164 60.96 22.21 -7.41
N ALA A 165 61.54 21.25 -6.70
CA ALA A 165 62.56 21.48 -5.70
C ALA A 165 63.96 21.66 -6.32
N ASP A 166 64.25 21.06 -7.48
CA ASP A 166 65.53 21.26 -8.18
C ASP A 166 65.65 22.69 -8.78
N PRO A 167 66.52 23.57 -8.23
CA PRO A 167 66.66 24.93 -8.75
C PRO A 167 67.28 25.00 -10.16
N ASN A 168 67.93 23.92 -10.62
CA ASN A 168 68.57 23.87 -11.94
C ASN A 168 67.68 23.27 -13.03
N ALA A 169 66.53 22.71 -12.65
CA ALA A 169 65.63 22.07 -13.61
C ALA A 169 65.09 23.08 -14.63
N PRO A 170 65.22 22.79 -15.94
CA PRO A 170 64.69 23.63 -17.00
C PRO A 170 63.16 23.68 -16.94
N ASN A 171 62.58 24.71 -17.54
CA ASN A 171 61.12 24.80 -17.68
C ASN A 171 60.68 23.98 -18.91
N THR A 172 60.67 22.67 -18.75
CA THR A 172 60.30 21.68 -19.78
C THR A 172 58.83 21.86 -20.18
N ARG A 173 58.56 21.86 -21.48
CA ARG A 173 57.20 22.08 -22.02
C ARG A 173 56.51 20.80 -22.43
N THR A 174 57.26 19.71 -22.51
CA THR A 174 56.85 18.46 -23.16
C THR A 174 57.39 17.25 -22.40
N MET A 175 56.74 16.10 -22.56
CA MET A 175 57.15 14.83 -21.95
C MET A 175 58.59 14.44 -22.34
N TRP A 176 58.96 14.61 -23.61
CA TRP A 176 60.30 14.29 -24.08
C TRP A 176 61.35 15.22 -23.48
N GLY A 177 61.05 16.52 -23.41
CA GLY A 177 61.82 17.55 -22.70
C GLY A 177 62.22 17.12 -21.29
N GLU A 178 61.20 16.68 -20.54
CA GLU A 178 61.33 16.24 -19.16
C GLU A 178 62.11 14.94 -19.02
N ILE A 179 61.79 13.92 -19.82
CA ILE A 179 62.48 12.61 -19.78
C ILE A 179 63.98 12.78 -20.04
N ALA A 180 64.37 13.57 -21.04
CA ALA A 180 65.79 13.77 -21.33
C ALA A 180 66.53 14.52 -20.21
N TYR A 181 65.85 15.46 -19.54
CA TYR A 181 66.43 16.15 -18.38
C TYR A 181 66.62 15.18 -17.20
N GLN A 182 65.63 14.33 -16.93
CA GLN A 182 65.73 13.38 -15.82
C GLN A 182 66.77 12.30 -16.06
N LEU A 183 66.92 11.78 -17.29
CA LEU A 183 67.92 10.78 -17.61
C LEU A 183 69.36 11.34 -17.54
N TYR A 184 69.62 12.47 -18.21
CA TYR A 184 71.00 12.94 -18.45
C TYR A 184 71.23 14.41 -18.08
N GLY A 185 70.38 14.97 -17.20
CA GLY A 185 70.50 16.33 -16.69
C GLY A 185 70.45 17.41 -17.78
N THR A 186 71.21 18.49 -17.57
CA THR A 186 71.26 19.63 -18.51
C THR A 186 71.77 19.24 -19.90
N GLU A 187 72.65 18.24 -19.99
CA GLU A 187 73.21 17.75 -21.26
C GLU A 187 72.13 17.08 -22.12
N GLY A 188 71.34 16.18 -21.51
CA GLY A 188 70.18 15.56 -22.16
C GLY A 188 69.15 16.58 -22.62
N TYR A 189 68.79 17.54 -21.76
CA TYR A 189 67.85 18.60 -22.14
C TYR A 189 68.36 19.46 -23.29
N GLU A 190 69.62 19.92 -23.27
CA GLU A 190 70.17 20.70 -24.40
C GLU A 190 70.16 19.93 -25.71
N TYR A 191 70.36 18.61 -25.68
CA TYR A 191 70.33 17.78 -26.88
C TYR A 191 68.96 17.81 -27.61
N ILE A 192 67.86 17.93 -26.85
CA ILE A 192 66.48 17.95 -27.39
C ILE A 192 65.78 19.31 -27.23
N LYS A 193 66.46 20.34 -26.77
CA LYS A 193 65.85 21.62 -26.38
C LYS A 193 65.03 22.28 -27.49
N GLU A 194 65.50 22.21 -28.75
CA GLU A 194 64.76 22.76 -29.89
C GLU A 194 63.39 22.05 -30.04
N TYR A 195 63.36 20.72 -29.91
CA TYR A 195 62.14 19.92 -29.96
C TYR A 195 61.18 20.25 -28.80
N ASP A 196 61.69 20.44 -27.58
CA ASP A 196 60.85 20.84 -26.43
C ASP A 196 60.29 22.26 -26.59
N GLN A 197 61.13 23.22 -27.00
CA GLN A 197 60.73 24.63 -27.11
C GLN A 197 59.71 24.86 -28.22
N ASP A 198 59.91 24.22 -29.37
CA ASP A 198 59.04 24.34 -30.54
C ASP A 198 57.84 23.38 -30.50
N ARG A 199 57.81 22.46 -29.51
CA ARG A 199 56.84 21.35 -29.41
C ARG A 199 56.78 20.54 -30.70
N ASP A 200 57.95 20.22 -31.22
CA ASP A 200 58.11 19.32 -32.36
C ASP A 200 58.52 17.95 -31.85
N THR A 201 57.88 16.88 -32.33
CA THR A 201 58.10 15.54 -31.81
C THR A 201 59.46 15.01 -32.28
N PRO A 202 60.36 14.59 -31.37
CA PRO A 202 61.61 13.96 -31.78
C PRO A 202 61.33 12.57 -32.38
N GLY A 203 61.90 12.30 -33.54
CA GLY A 203 61.81 10.97 -34.16
C GLY A 203 62.79 9.96 -33.56
N GLU A 204 62.59 8.69 -33.88
CA GLU A 204 63.35 7.53 -33.38
C GLU A 204 64.89 7.72 -33.40
N ASN A 205 65.48 8.14 -34.54
CA ASN A 205 66.94 8.36 -34.65
C ASN A 205 67.47 9.43 -33.68
N LYS A 206 66.66 10.44 -33.38
CA LYS A 206 67.03 11.48 -32.42
C LYS A 206 67.00 10.92 -30.99
N LEU A 207 66.03 10.07 -30.67
CA LEU A 207 65.95 9.41 -29.37
C LEU A 207 67.10 8.41 -29.16
N LYS A 208 67.48 7.63 -30.19
CA LYS A 208 68.69 6.78 -30.12
C LYS A 208 69.94 7.59 -29.77
N GLY A 209 70.15 8.72 -30.45
CA GLY A 209 71.27 9.60 -30.15
C GLY A 209 71.19 10.29 -28.79
N LEU A 210 69.99 10.41 -28.19
CA LEU A 210 69.83 10.85 -26.80
C LEU A 210 70.30 9.72 -25.86
N PHE A 211 69.91 8.48 -26.11
CA PHE A 211 70.28 7.35 -25.26
C PHE A 211 71.78 7.03 -25.29
N GLU A 212 72.47 7.31 -26.41
CA GLU A 212 73.93 7.21 -26.54
C GLU A 212 74.72 8.20 -25.63
N ILE A 213 74.07 9.16 -24.98
CA ILE A 213 74.72 10.09 -24.04
C ILE A 213 75.10 9.38 -22.73
N GLY A 214 74.29 8.42 -22.30
CA GLY A 214 74.54 7.62 -21.10
C GLY A 214 75.50 6.46 -21.36
N ASP A 215 76.30 6.12 -20.35
CA ASP A 215 77.22 4.97 -20.37
C ASP A 215 76.60 3.71 -19.72
N GLY A 216 75.36 3.77 -19.24
CA GLY A 216 74.69 2.72 -18.45
C GLY A 216 73.24 2.46 -18.87
N PRO A 217 72.55 1.49 -18.23
CA PRO A 217 71.14 1.21 -18.48
C PRO A 217 70.24 2.40 -18.12
N ALA A 218 69.21 2.63 -18.93
CA ALA A 218 68.19 3.64 -18.69
C ALA A 218 66.81 3.01 -18.45
N LEU A 219 66.12 3.45 -17.39
CA LEU A 219 64.75 3.07 -17.04
C LEU A 219 63.82 4.27 -17.19
N ILE A 220 62.77 4.12 -18.01
CA ILE A 220 61.74 5.15 -18.18
C ILE A 220 60.42 4.59 -17.63
N LEU A 221 59.90 5.23 -16.58
CA LEU A 221 58.64 4.91 -15.92
C LEU A 221 57.58 5.95 -16.31
N LEU A 222 56.53 5.51 -16.98
CA LEU A 222 55.42 6.36 -17.40
C LEU A 222 54.13 5.94 -16.68
N ASP A 223 53.63 6.76 -15.77
CA ASP A 223 52.37 6.51 -15.06
C ASP A 223 51.26 7.43 -15.58
N GLU A 224 50.02 6.92 -15.68
CA GLU A 224 48.83 7.72 -16.03
C GLU A 224 48.97 8.50 -17.35
N ILE A 225 49.49 7.86 -18.40
CA ILE A 225 49.69 8.50 -19.73
C ILE A 225 48.38 9.13 -20.24
N ALA A 226 47.24 8.44 -20.05
CA ALA A 226 45.93 8.91 -20.48
C ALA A 226 45.53 10.24 -19.81
N ALA A 227 45.89 10.44 -18.54
CA ALA A 227 45.65 11.69 -17.82
C ALA A 227 46.44 12.86 -18.43
N TYR A 228 47.70 12.61 -18.80
CA TYR A 228 48.51 13.63 -19.47
C TYR A 228 47.99 13.96 -20.87
N LEU A 229 47.61 12.96 -21.67
CA LEU A 229 47.02 13.18 -22.99
C LEU A 229 45.76 14.06 -22.91
N LYS A 230 44.93 13.83 -21.89
CA LYS A 230 43.77 14.68 -21.63
C LYS A 230 44.14 16.13 -21.32
N ALA A 231 45.18 16.36 -20.51
CA ALA A 231 45.67 17.71 -20.23
C ALA A 231 46.30 18.36 -21.49
N ALA A 232 47.05 17.58 -22.26
CA ALA A 232 47.73 17.99 -23.48
C ALA A 232 46.77 18.29 -24.64
N SER A 233 45.57 17.68 -24.67
CA SER A 233 44.57 17.95 -25.71
C SER A 233 44.08 19.41 -25.71
N GLY A 234 44.20 20.10 -24.57
CA GLY A 234 43.88 21.53 -24.44
C GLY A 234 44.94 22.48 -24.98
N VAL A 235 46.06 21.96 -25.51
CA VAL A 235 47.21 22.74 -25.96
C VAL A 235 47.36 22.62 -27.47
N GLU A 236 46.96 23.66 -28.19
CA GLU A 236 47.08 23.74 -29.65
C GLU A 236 48.53 23.96 -30.09
N VAL A 237 48.96 23.18 -31.09
CA VAL A 237 50.28 23.30 -31.74
C VAL A 237 50.08 23.28 -33.25
N GLY A 238 50.07 24.46 -33.88
CA GLY A 238 49.79 24.58 -35.32
C GLY A 238 48.37 24.14 -35.68
N THR A 239 48.23 23.05 -36.43
CA THR A 239 46.94 22.45 -36.82
C THR A 239 46.61 21.17 -36.04
N THR A 240 47.44 20.80 -35.07
CA THR A 240 47.33 19.59 -34.23
C THR A 240 47.28 20.01 -32.75
N THR A 241 47.24 19.03 -31.85
CA THR A 241 47.31 19.23 -30.40
C THR A 241 48.57 18.60 -29.83
N LEU A 242 49.00 19.05 -28.65
CA LEU A 242 50.11 18.40 -27.94
C LEU A 242 49.80 16.92 -27.61
N SER A 243 48.52 16.55 -27.47
CA SER A 243 48.10 15.16 -27.28
C SER A 243 48.51 14.26 -28.46
N GLU A 244 48.17 14.66 -29.69
CA GLU A 244 48.52 13.92 -30.91
C GLU A 244 50.06 13.82 -31.10
N LEU A 245 50.77 14.90 -30.79
CA LEU A 245 52.24 14.93 -30.82
C LEU A 245 52.87 14.04 -29.74
N THR A 246 52.25 13.96 -28.55
CA THR A 246 52.69 13.10 -27.46
C THR A 246 52.47 11.63 -27.81
N LEU A 247 51.34 11.27 -28.43
CA LEU A 247 51.12 9.91 -28.93
C LEU A 247 52.19 9.51 -29.95
N THR A 248 52.53 10.41 -30.86
CA THR A 248 53.62 10.21 -31.85
C THR A 248 54.98 10.06 -31.16
N PHE A 249 55.22 10.80 -30.08
CA PHE A 249 56.44 10.68 -29.27
C PHE A 249 56.51 9.33 -28.57
N VAL A 250 55.43 8.89 -27.90
CA VAL A 250 55.39 7.59 -27.22
C VAL A 250 55.66 6.46 -28.21
N LEU A 251 55.07 6.51 -29.41
CA LEU A 251 55.37 5.57 -30.49
C LEU A 251 56.87 5.54 -30.81
N SER A 252 57.45 6.71 -31.08
CA SER A 252 58.88 6.85 -31.41
C SER A 252 59.81 6.40 -30.28
N LEU A 253 59.38 6.61 -29.03
CA LEU A 253 60.10 6.18 -27.82
C LEU A 253 60.09 4.66 -27.68
N LEU A 254 58.94 4.03 -27.86
CA LEU A 254 58.81 2.57 -27.80
C LEU A 254 59.58 1.90 -28.94
N GLU A 255 59.53 2.45 -30.16
CA GLU A 255 60.35 1.99 -31.29
C GLU A 255 61.85 2.09 -30.98
N ALA A 256 62.31 3.25 -30.47
CA ALA A 256 63.70 3.43 -30.07
C ALA A 256 64.14 2.45 -28.97
N ALA A 257 63.31 2.24 -27.94
CA ALA A 257 63.59 1.28 -26.87
C ALA A 257 63.66 -0.18 -27.37
N SER A 258 62.95 -0.51 -28.45
CA SER A 258 63.02 -1.84 -29.07
C SER A 258 64.32 -2.11 -29.86
N GLU A 259 65.06 -1.05 -30.20
CA GLU A 259 66.31 -1.15 -30.94
C GLU A 259 67.56 -0.87 -30.09
N VAL A 260 67.39 -0.38 -28.84
CA VAL A 260 68.47 -0.05 -27.92
C VAL A 260 68.45 -1.00 -26.72
N ASP A 261 69.54 -1.75 -26.53
CA ASP A 261 69.60 -2.79 -25.50
C ASP A 261 69.72 -2.22 -24.07
N GLU A 262 70.14 -0.96 -23.95
CA GLU A 262 70.34 -0.28 -22.68
C GLU A 262 69.06 0.38 -22.14
N VAL A 263 68.00 0.54 -22.95
CA VAL A 263 66.79 1.31 -22.58
C VAL A 263 65.63 0.39 -22.27
N THR A 264 64.98 0.58 -21.12
CA THR A 264 63.76 -0.15 -20.75
C THR A 264 62.64 0.82 -20.41
N VAL A 265 61.47 0.63 -21.01
CA VAL A 265 60.28 1.46 -20.78
C VAL A 265 59.22 0.64 -20.07
N VAL A 266 58.79 1.09 -18.90
CA VAL A 266 57.64 0.55 -18.17
C VAL A 266 56.54 1.61 -18.15
N TYR A 267 55.33 1.25 -18.58
CA TYR A 267 54.22 2.19 -18.58
C TYR A 267 52.92 1.57 -18.11
N SER A 268 52.08 2.39 -17.48
CA SER A 268 50.74 2.01 -17.04
C SER A 268 49.65 2.61 -17.95
N VAL A 269 48.56 1.87 -18.13
CA VAL A 269 47.34 2.36 -18.80
C VAL A 269 46.18 2.30 -17.80
N ALA A 270 45.41 3.38 -17.69
CA ALA A 270 44.27 3.46 -16.77
C ALA A 270 43.07 2.64 -17.29
N ASP A 271 42.32 2.00 -16.38
CA ASP A 271 41.22 1.09 -16.76
C ASP A 271 39.89 1.82 -16.98
N THR A 272 39.60 2.85 -16.18
CA THR A 272 38.27 3.48 -16.11
C THR A 272 38.31 5.01 -16.26
N ALA A 273 39.41 5.66 -15.91
CA ALA A 273 39.58 7.10 -16.09
C ALA A 273 40.09 7.39 -17.51
N PHE A 274 39.48 8.37 -18.18
CA PHE A 274 39.87 8.81 -19.53
C PHE A 274 39.76 7.72 -20.61
N ALA A 275 38.65 6.96 -20.60
CA ALA A 275 38.43 5.80 -21.46
C ALA A 275 38.78 6.03 -22.94
N ASP A 276 38.39 7.16 -23.53
CA ASP A 276 38.70 7.50 -24.93
C ASP A 276 40.23 7.57 -25.16
N GLN A 277 40.97 8.26 -24.29
CA GLN A 277 42.43 8.40 -24.40
C GLN A 277 43.16 7.10 -24.04
N ALA A 278 42.65 6.34 -23.08
CA ALA A 278 43.20 5.04 -22.73
C ALA A 278 43.06 4.05 -23.90
N GLU A 279 41.94 4.09 -24.62
CA GLU A 279 41.72 3.27 -25.81
C GLU A 279 42.64 3.68 -26.96
N GLU A 280 42.83 4.99 -27.20
CA GLU A 280 43.81 5.47 -28.19
C GLU A 280 45.23 4.94 -27.90
N VAL A 281 45.65 4.92 -26.63
CA VAL A 281 46.94 4.35 -26.22
C VAL A 281 46.98 2.84 -26.43
N ARG A 282 45.91 2.11 -26.12
CA ARG A 282 45.83 0.65 -26.32
C ARG A 282 45.87 0.30 -27.81
N GLU A 283 45.08 0.97 -28.65
CA GLU A 283 45.06 0.76 -30.10
C GLU A 283 46.44 0.99 -30.73
N LEU A 284 47.12 2.08 -30.35
CA LEU A 284 48.47 2.38 -30.83
C LEU A 284 49.51 1.33 -30.42
N VAL A 285 49.41 0.83 -29.19
CA VAL A 285 50.28 -0.25 -28.69
C VAL A 285 49.97 -1.58 -29.39
N ASP A 286 48.71 -1.87 -29.66
CA ASP A 286 48.30 -3.08 -30.38
C ASP A 286 48.74 -3.05 -31.85
N ASP A 287 48.74 -1.88 -32.48
CA ASP A 287 49.31 -1.70 -33.81
C ASP A 287 50.83 -1.88 -33.81
N LEU A 288 51.54 -1.37 -32.80
CA LEU A 288 52.97 -1.66 -32.57
C LEU A 288 53.21 -3.16 -32.37
N ASN A 289 52.35 -3.86 -31.61
CA ASN A 289 52.45 -5.31 -31.38
C ASN A 289 52.34 -6.12 -32.68
N GLN A 290 51.59 -5.62 -33.67
CA GLN A 290 51.49 -6.26 -34.99
C GLN A 290 52.72 -6.01 -35.87
N ILE A 291 53.48 -4.94 -35.62
CA ILE A 291 54.62 -4.49 -36.45
C ILE A 291 55.97 -4.93 -35.84
N GLY A 292 56.07 -5.02 -34.50
CA GLY A 292 57.28 -5.27 -33.72
C GLY A 292 57.43 -6.69 -33.16
N ARG A 293 58.66 -7.23 -33.16
CA ARG A 293 59.04 -8.59 -32.75
C ARG A 293 59.21 -8.70 -31.23
N ARG A 294 58.68 -9.75 -30.57
CA ARG A 294 59.12 -10.41 -29.29
C ARG A 294 59.58 -9.59 -28.04
N GLN A 295 59.69 -8.27 -28.08
CA GLN A 295 60.29 -7.46 -27.01
C GLN A 295 59.27 -6.71 -26.14
N HIS A 296 58.00 -6.70 -26.53
CA HIS A 296 56.89 -6.19 -25.71
C HIS A 296 56.34 -7.31 -24.80
N LYS A 297 56.16 -7.01 -23.51
CA LYS A 297 55.55 -7.92 -22.54
C LYS A 297 54.50 -7.18 -21.72
N THR A 298 53.29 -7.74 -21.71
CA THR A 298 52.22 -7.28 -20.80
C THR A 298 52.37 -8.03 -19.47
N VAL A 299 52.38 -7.29 -18.37
CA VAL A 299 52.44 -7.81 -17.00
C VAL A 299 51.15 -7.43 -16.29
N THR A 300 50.55 -8.40 -15.60
CA THR A 300 49.41 -8.17 -14.71
C THR A 300 49.95 -8.08 -13.28
N PRO A 301 49.98 -6.89 -12.65
CA PRO A 301 50.57 -6.66 -11.33
C PRO A 301 50.15 -7.63 -10.23
N THR A 302 48.86 -7.94 -10.14
CA THR A 302 48.30 -8.84 -9.13
C THR A 302 47.19 -9.67 -9.76
N SER A 303 47.26 -10.99 -9.62
CA SER A 303 46.18 -11.88 -10.04
C SER A 303 45.08 -11.99 -8.98
N GLU A 304 43.87 -12.40 -9.36
CA GLU A 304 42.75 -12.60 -8.42
C GLU A 304 43.10 -13.59 -7.29
N SER A 305 43.89 -14.63 -7.59
CA SER A 305 44.34 -15.64 -6.62
C SER A 305 45.39 -15.17 -5.61
N GLU A 306 45.91 -13.95 -5.76
CA GLU A 306 46.95 -13.35 -4.91
C GLU A 306 46.44 -12.21 -4.04
N VAL A 307 45.20 -11.75 -4.25
CA VAL A 307 44.63 -10.62 -3.52
C VAL A 307 44.60 -10.90 -2.01
N GLY A 308 44.22 -12.12 -1.61
CA GLY A 308 44.20 -12.53 -0.21
C GLY A 308 45.56 -12.38 0.48
N GLN A 309 46.63 -12.81 -0.18
CA GLN A 309 48.00 -12.77 0.34
C GLN A 309 48.55 -11.34 0.39
N VAL A 310 48.21 -10.51 -0.59
CA VAL A 310 48.54 -9.07 -0.55
C VAL A 310 47.88 -8.42 0.67
N LEU A 311 46.61 -8.74 0.96
CA LEU A 311 45.90 -8.21 2.11
C LEU A 311 46.46 -8.72 3.44
N GLN A 312 46.78 -10.02 3.54
CA GLN A 312 47.43 -10.61 4.72
C GLN A 312 48.75 -9.93 5.04
N HIS A 313 49.66 -9.87 4.06
CA HIS A 313 51.01 -9.34 4.23
C HIS A 313 51.01 -7.87 4.64
N ARG A 314 49.95 -7.14 4.28
CA ARG A 314 49.75 -5.74 4.65
C ARG A 314 49.16 -5.54 6.04
N LEU A 315 48.38 -6.49 6.55
CA LEU A 315 47.63 -6.36 7.80
C LEU A 315 48.29 -7.11 8.98
N PHE A 316 49.07 -8.15 8.71
CA PHE A 316 49.72 -8.99 9.70
C PHE A 316 51.23 -8.90 9.61
N GLU A 317 51.87 -8.94 10.77
CA GLU A 317 53.33 -9.06 10.91
C GLU A 317 53.75 -10.54 10.83
N ASP A 318 53.00 -11.41 11.51
CA ASP A 318 53.28 -12.85 11.57
C ASP A 318 51.98 -13.67 11.55
N ILE A 319 52.02 -14.80 10.83
CA ILE A 319 50.93 -15.78 10.70
C ILE A 319 51.56 -17.18 10.82
N GLU A 320 51.13 -17.96 11.80
CA GLU A 320 51.66 -19.31 12.03
C GLU A 320 51.20 -20.31 10.94
N VAL A 321 52.16 -20.77 10.12
CA VAL A 321 51.88 -21.64 8.95
C VAL A 321 51.31 -23.00 9.35
N GLU A 322 51.85 -23.66 10.38
CA GLU A 322 51.36 -24.97 10.85
C GLU A 322 49.90 -24.89 11.30
N GLN A 323 49.51 -23.75 11.87
CA GLN A 323 48.15 -23.46 12.31
C GLN A 323 47.22 -23.19 11.12
N ALA A 324 47.68 -22.47 10.09
CA ALA A 324 46.93 -22.27 8.85
C ALA A 324 46.61 -23.61 8.17
N GLU A 325 47.61 -24.48 8.01
CA GLU A 325 47.47 -25.84 7.44
C GLU A 325 46.44 -26.66 8.24
N THR A 326 46.61 -26.74 9.56
CA THR A 326 45.74 -27.52 10.45
C THR A 326 44.29 -27.02 10.41
N THR A 327 44.10 -25.70 10.40
CA THR A 327 42.77 -25.08 10.38
C THR A 327 42.09 -25.31 9.02
N ALA A 328 42.82 -25.15 7.92
CA ALA A 328 42.32 -25.41 6.56
C ALA A 328 41.87 -26.86 6.38
N GLU A 329 42.70 -27.84 6.76
CA GLU A 329 42.36 -29.25 6.68
C GLU A 329 41.12 -29.59 7.52
N SER A 330 41.04 -29.04 8.74
CA SER A 330 39.93 -29.31 9.65
C SER A 330 38.61 -28.72 9.15
N TYR A 331 38.63 -27.53 8.56
CA TYR A 331 37.43 -26.92 7.96
C TYR A 331 37.01 -27.61 6.68
N PHE A 332 37.94 -28.08 5.85
CA PHE A 332 37.60 -28.89 4.69
C PHE A 332 36.95 -30.22 5.10
N GLN A 333 37.47 -30.91 6.11
CA GLN A 333 36.84 -32.12 6.66
C GLN A 333 35.45 -31.82 7.24
N TYR A 334 35.29 -30.67 7.89
CA TYR A 334 34.00 -30.20 8.40
C TYR A 334 32.98 -29.99 7.27
N TYR A 335 33.38 -29.33 6.17
CA TYR A 335 32.51 -29.12 5.01
C TYR A 335 32.18 -30.43 4.28
N ALA A 336 33.18 -31.25 3.98
CA ALA A 336 33.00 -32.52 3.28
C ALA A 336 32.24 -33.58 4.11
N GLY A 337 32.34 -33.53 5.44
CA GLY A 337 31.70 -34.46 6.37
C GLY A 337 30.31 -34.05 6.86
N SER A 338 29.84 -32.85 6.49
CA SER A 338 28.54 -32.31 6.91
C SER A 338 27.40 -32.79 5.99
N ASP A 339 26.23 -33.05 6.57
CA ASP A 339 25.01 -33.42 5.82
C ASP A 339 24.33 -32.20 5.15
N ARG A 340 24.90 -30.99 5.31
CA ARG A 340 24.38 -29.75 4.73
C ARG A 340 24.84 -29.53 3.30
N GLN A 341 24.09 -28.70 2.57
CA GLN A 341 24.49 -28.26 1.24
C GLN A 341 25.50 -27.10 1.34
N PHE A 342 26.55 -27.17 0.53
CA PHE A 342 27.59 -26.15 0.39
C PHE A 342 27.80 -25.83 -1.10
N PRO A 343 28.44 -24.69 -1.44
CA PRO A 343 28.89 -24.43 -2.80
C PRO A 343 29.81 -25.56 -3.27
N GLN A 344 29.76 -25.89 -4.56
CA GLN A 344 30.51 -27.02 -5.11
C GLN A 344 32.02 -26.90 -4.82
N GLU A 345 32.56 -25.68 -5.01
CA GLU A 345 33.96 -25.35 -4.76
C GLU A 345 34.39 -25.67 -3.33
N ALA A 346 33.56 -25.43 -2.32
CA ALA A 346 33.89 -25.66 -0.91
C ALA A 346 34.09 -27.15 -0.56
N THR A 347 33.64 -28.05 -1.44
CA THR A 347 33.80 -29.51 -1.30
C THR A 347 34.87 -30.10 -2.22
N ASP A 348 35.47 -29.28 -3.08
CA ASP A 348 36.52 -29.71 -4.00
C ASP A 348 37.89 -29.73 -3.30
N ALA A 349 38.76 -30.68 -3.68
CA ALA A 349 40.06 -30.85 -3.03
C ALA A 349 40.97 -29.62 -3.09
N GLY A 350 40.89 -28.81 -4.15
CA GLY A 350 41.66 -27.56 -4.28
C GLY A 350 41.22 -26.44 -3.34
N PHE A 351 40.10 -26.60 -2.63
CA PHE A 351 39.64 -25.62 -1.66
C PHE A 351 40.45 -25.62 -0.36
N VAL A 352 41.08 -26.75 0.00
CA VAL A 352 42.02 -26.81 1.13
C VAL A 352 43.18 -25.86 0.88
N ASP A 353 43.81 -25.97 -0.29
CA ASP A 353 44.93 -25.12 -0.70
C ASP A 353 44.53 -23.63 -0.71
N ARG A 354 43.25 -23.34 -1.00
CA ARG A 354 42.71 -21.98 -0.94
C ARG A 354 42.51 -21.50 0.49
N LEU A 355 41.94 -22.33 1.36
CA LEU A 355 41.75 -22.02 2.78
C LEU A 355 43.09 -21.72 3.46
N GLU A 356 44.08 -22.58 3.23
CA GLU A 356 45.44 -22.42 3.78
C GLU A 356 46.07 -21.10 3.29
N ARG A 357 46.01 -20.86 1.99
CA ARG A 357 46.60 -19.67 1.36
C ARG A 357 45.91 -18.36 1.78
N GLU A 358 44.62 -18.38 2.09
CA GLU A 358 43.85 -17.18 2.44
C GLU A 358 43.73 -16.93 3.96
N TYR A 359 44.21 -17.85 4.80
CA TYR A 359 44.28 -17.68 6.26
C TYR A 359 45.04 -16.41 6.69
N PRO A 360 44.53 -15.60 7.64
CA PRO A 360 43.38 -15.85 8.52
C PRO A 360 42.01 -15.45 7.98
N PHE A 361 41.90 -15.00 6.73
CA PHE A 361 40.63 -14.63 6.12
C PHE A 361 39.92 -15.86 5.56
N HIS A 362 38.65 -16.06 5.91
CA HIS A 362 37.87 -17.10 5.27
C HIS A 362 37.55 -16.70 3.81
N PRO A 363 37.76 -17.55 2.80
CA PRO A 363 37.68 -17.14 1.38
C PRO A 363 36.43 -16.37 0.96
N THR A 364 35.29 -16.69 1.58
CA THR A 364 34.01 -16.01 1.33
C THR A 364 34.05 -14.50 1.60
N ILE A 365 34.89 -14.00 2.51
CA ILE A 365 35.01 -12.55 2.76
C ILE A 365 35.73 -11.86 1.61
N ILE A 366 36.79 -12.49 1.08
CA ILE A 366 37.55 -11.96 -0.05
C ILE A 366 36.64 -11.94 -1.28
N ASP A 367 35.99 -13.06 -1.60
CA ASP A 367 35.05 -13.17 -2.73
C ASP A 367 33.96 -12.09 -2.68
N THR A 368 33.40 -11.85 -1.50
CA THR A 368 32.36 -10.82 -1.36
C THR A 368 32.91 -9.42 -1.64
N LEU A 369 34.08 -9.09 -1.11
CA LEU A 369 34.70 -7.77 -1.28
C LEU A 369 35.22 -7.53 -2.70
N THR A 370 35.75 -8.55 -3.37
CA THR A 370 36.39 -8.43 -4.69
C THR A 370 35.43 -8.65 -5.85
N GLU A 371 34.40 -9.49 -5.70
CA GLU A 371 33.46 -9.82 -6.79
C GLU A 371 32.13 -9.08 -6.67
N LYS A 372 31.58 -8.98 -5.44
CA LYS A 372 30.23 -8.40 -5.22
C LYS A 372 30.28 -6.91 -4.95
N ILE A 373 31.06 -6.49 -3.95
CA ILE A 373 31.15 -5.07 -3.55
C ILE A 373 31.83 -4.21 -4.62
N ASP A 374 32.73 -4.80 -5.40
CA ASP A 374 33.34 -4.14 -6.55
C ASP A 374 32.33 -3.60 -7.60
N THR A 375 31.14 -4.18 -7.68
CA THR A 375 30.10 -3.68 -8.60
C THR A 375 29.65 -2.24 -8.29
N ILE A 376 29.99 -1.73 -7.10
CA ILE A 376 29.61 -0.40 -6.64
C ILE A 376 30.53 0.67 -7.25
N PRO A 377 29.99 1.65 -7.99
CA PRO A 377 30.79 2.72 -8.58
C PRO A 377 31.62 3.49 -7.54
N LYS A 378 32.87 3.85 -7.90
CA LYS A 378 33.86 4.53 -7.04
C LYS A 378 34.45 3.65 -5.92
N PHE A 379 33.99 2.42 -5.70
CA PHE A 379 34.67 1.51 -4.77
C PHE A 379 35.97 1.01 -5.39
N GLN A 380 37.11 1.30 -4.75
CA GLN A 380 38.42 0.86 -5.23
C GLN A 380 38.70 -0.57 -4.76
N ARG A 381 38.46 -1.60 -5.59
CA ARG A 381 38.61 -3.05 -5.28
C ARG A 381 39.54 -3.39 -4.10
N THR A 382 40.85 -3.27 -4.32
CA THR A 382 41.89 -3.70 -3.39
C THR A 382 42.06 -2.73 -2.21
N ARG A 383 41.97 -1.42 -2.44
CA ARG A 383 42.12 -0.39 -1.39
C ARG A 383 40.91 -0.37 -0.43
N GLY A 384 39.70 -0.45 -0.98
CA GLY A 384 38.46 -0.50 -0.22
C GLY A 384 38.35 -1.77 0.60
N ALA A 385 38.71 -2.93 0.03
CA ALA A 385 38.80 -4.19 0.76
C ALA A 385 39.81 -4.10 1.90
N LEU A 386 41.03 -3.60 1.64
CA LEU A 386 42.06 -3.42 2.67
C LEU A 386 41.59 -2.49 3.80
N LYS A 387 40.93 -1.37 3.49
CA LYS A 387 40.36 -0.46 4.50
C LYS A 387 39.34 -1.16 5.39
N LEU A 388 38.40 -1.89 4.80
CA LEU A 388 37.36 -2.60 5.54
C LEU A 388 37.94 -3.72 6.42
N LEU A 389 38.89 -4.49 5.89
CA LEU A 389 39.55 -5.56 6.64
C LEU A 389 40.43 -5.01 7.76
N ALA A 390 41.17 -3.91 7.54
CA ALA A 390 41.95 -3.26 8.59
C ALA A 390 41.04 -2.85 9.77
N ARG A 391 39.88 -2.27 9.48
CA ARG A 391 38.87 -1.93 10.51
C ARG A 391 38.30 -3.15 11.21
N ALA A 392 38.00 -4.22 10.47
CA ALA A 392 37.50 -5.45 11.07
C ALA A 392 38.53 -6.13 11.97
N VAL A 393 39.81 -6.17 11.57
CA VAL A 393 40.91 -6.65 12.41
C VAL A 393 41.03 -5.79 13.67
N TYR A 394 41.09 -4.46 13.52
CA TYR A 394 41.13 -3.52 14.64
C TYR A 394 39.96 -3.74 15.61
N TYR A 395 38.73 -3.84 15.10
CA TYR A 395 37.54 -4.01 15.93
C TYR A 395 37.56 -5.35 16.64
N LEU A 396 37.86 -6.44 15.92
CA LEU A 396 37.86 -7.81 16.43
C LEU A 396 38.93 -8.03 17.52
N TRP A 397 40.15 -7.48 17.34
CA TRP A 397 41.20 -7.57 18.36
C TRP A 397 40.89 -6.75 19.62
N ASN A 398 40.15 -5.64 19.49
CA ASN A 398 39.72 -4.82 20.62
C ASN A 398 38.43 -5.32 21.30
N HIS A 399 37.67 -6.20 20.64
CA HIS A 399 36.38 -6.74 21.12
C HIS A 399 36.32 -8.26 20.93
N GLN A 400 37.30 -8.97 21.52
CA GLN A 400 37.35 -10.42 21.45
C GLN A 400 36.11 -11.06 22.10
N PRO A 401 35.52 -12.11 21.52
CA PRO A 401 34.36 -12.79 22.09
C PRO A 401 34.72 -13.55 23.38
N ASP A 402 33.91 -13.39 24.43
CA ASP A 402 34.19 -13.95 25.77
C ASP A 402 34.10 -15.49 25.87
N HIS A 403 33.35 -16.14 24.96
CA HIS A 403 32.88 -17.53 25.11
C HIS A 403 32.84 -18.35 23.81
N TYR A 404 33.65 -17.99 22.81
CA TYR A 404 33.67 -18.69 21.53
C TYR A 404 35.00 -18.55 20.79
N ASP A 405 35.61 -19.68 20.49
CA ASP A 405 36.90 -19.77 19.82
C ASP A 405 36.76 -19.25 18.38
N ARG A 406 37.62 -18.29 18.03
CA ARG A 406 37.65 -17.71 16.69
C ARG A 406 38.73 -18.42 15.90
N HIS A 407 38.38 -19.00 14.75
CA HIS A 407 39.36 -19.64 13.85
C HIS A 407 39.62 -18.81 12.58
N TRP A 408 38.69 -17.94 12.20
CA TRP A 408 38.79 -17.13 10.97
C TRP A 408 38.22 -15.72 11.19
N ILE A 409 38.74 -14.80 10.39
CA ILE A 409 38.07 -13.53 10.09
C ILE A 409 37.03 -13.81 9.00
N ARG A 410 35.79 -13.43 9.28
CA ARG A 410 34.61 -13.70 8.46
C ARG A 410 33.85 -12.42 8.15
N LEU A 411 32.92 -12.52 7.20
CA LEU A 411 32.17 -11.37 6.71
C LEU A 411 31.38 -10.65 7.81
N TYR A 412 30.93 -11.36 8.84
CA TYR A 412 30.25 -10.77 9.99
C TYR A 412 31.15 -9.92 10.90
N ASP A 413 32.47 -9.99 10.76
CA ASP A 413 33.40 -9.10 11.48
C ASP A 413 33.45 -7.70 10.86
N LEU A 414 32.97 -7.55 9.62
CA LEU A 414 32.68 -6.24 9.04
C LEU A 414 31.37 -5.69 9.66
N THR A 415 31.36 -5.51 10.97
CA THR A 415 30.16 -5.20 11.76
C THR A 415 29.83 -3.70 11.78
N PRO A 416 28.55 -3.31 11.63
CA PRO A 416 28.09 -1.94 11.88
C PRO A 416 28.29 -1.47 13.33
N ALA A 417 28.65 -2.38 14.25
CA ALA A 417 29.00 -2.01 15.62
C ALA A 417 30.33 -1.22 15.72
N ASP A 418 31.17 -1.26 14.68
CA ASP A 418 32.28 -0.33 14.55
C ASP A 418 31.76 1.03 14.10
N ASN A 419 31.59 1.94 15.07
CA ASN A 419 31.06 3.29 14.88
C ASN A 419 32.08 4.39 15.23
N ALA A 420 33.38 4.08 15.15
CA ALA A 420 34.42 5.08 15.36
C ALA A 420 34.21 6.30 14.43
N PRO A 421 34.44 7.54 14.91
CA PRO A 421 34.05 8.75 14.20
C PRO A 421 34.79 8.97 12.88
N ASP A 422 35.99 8.40 12.72
CA ASP A 422 36.77 8.49 11.49
C ASP A 422 37.02 7.07 10.92
N GLY A 423 36.49 6.81 9.72
CA GLY A 423 36.84 5.63 8.92
C GLY A 423 36.31 4.28 9.42
N SER A 424 35.26 4.26 10.24
CA SER A 424 34.65 3.02 10.74
C SER A 424 33.85 2.27 9.68
N ILE A 425 33.46 1.03 9.99
CA ILE A 425 32.61 0.24 9.11
C ILE A 425 31.21 0.88 8.95
N ASP A 426 30.59 1.38 10.04
CA ASP A 426 29.30 2.07 9.94
C ASP A 426 29.40 3.35 9.10
N SER A 427 30.46 4.15 9.27
CA SER A 427 30.65 5.35 8.45
C SER A 427 30.88 4.99 6.99
N THR A 428 31.66 3.94 6.69
CA THR A 428 31.89 3.47 5.32
C THR A 428 30.61 2.95 4.66
N LEU A 429 29.78 2.22 5.41
CA LEU A 429 28.45 1.78 4.95
C LEU A 429 27.58 2.99 4.58
N ARG A 430 27.45 3.97 5.47
CA ARG A 430 26.53 5.10 5.29
C ARG A 430 27.01 6.15 4.29
N GLU A 431 28.31 6.44 4.25
CA GLU A 431 28.87 7.51 3.42
C GLU A 431 29.23 7.06 2.00
N THR A 432 29.58 5.78 1.83
CA THR A 432 30.06 5.26 0.53
C THR A 432 29.11 4.22 -0.07
N LEU A 433 28.74 3.19 0.70
CA LEU A 433 28.06 2.02 0.14
C LEU A 433 26.55 2.24 -0.02
N PHE A 434 25.90 2.93 0.92
CA PHE A 434 24.48 3.26 0.87
C PHE A 434 24.12 4.40 -0.09
N GLU A 435 25.10 5.05 -0.74
CA GLU A 435 24.84 5.98 -1.86
C GLU A 435 24.08 5.27 -3.01
N PHE A 436 24.30 3.97 -3.19
CA PHE A 436 23.76 3.18 -4.30
C PHE A 436 22.62 2.24 -3.92
N VAL A 437 22.68 1.65 -2.72
CA VAL A 437 21.66 0.74 -2.18
C VAL A 437 21.40 1.15 -0.73
N ASP A 438 20.35 1.95 -0.50
CA ASP A 438 20.04 2.45 0.84
C ASP A 438 19.43 1.36 1.73
N LEU A 439 20.25 0.82 2.63
CA LEU A 439 19.86 -0.15 3.66
C LEU A 439 19.98 0.45 5.07
N SER A 440 20.02 1.78 5.20
CA SER A 440 20.19 2.47 6.49
C SER A 440 19.11 2.08 7.51
N SER A 441 17.86 1.97 7.05
CA SER A 441 16.73 1.56 7.88
C SER A 441 16.83 0.08 8.29
N ALA A 442 17.28 -0.80 7.38
CA ALA A 442 17.51 -2.20 7.68
C ALA A 442 18.60 -2.36 8.76
N VAL A 443 19.72 -1.64 8.66
CA VAL A 443 20.77 -1.66 9.69
C VAL A 443 20.19 -1.26 11.04
N THR A 444 19.53 -0.10 11.09
CA THR A 444 19.09 0.51 12.36
C THR A 444 17.98 -0.29 13.04
N ALA A 445 17.04 -0.85 12.27
CA ALA A 445 15.91 -1.60 12.83
C ALA A 445 16.24 -3.08 13.07
N ASP A 446 16.97 -3.73 12.17
CA ASP A 446 17.09 -5.18 12.14
C ASP A 446 18.47 -5.70 12.56
N ILE A 447 19.55 -4.97 12.31
CA ILE A 447 20.93 -5.49 12.43
C ILE A 447 21.62 -4.99 13.69
N PHE A 448 21.71 -3.66 13.85
CA PHE A 448 22.47 -3.05 14.92
C PHE A 448 21.91 -1.68 15.33
N SER A 449 21.84 -1.47 16.64
CA SER A 449 21.46 -0.23 17.30
C SER A 449 22.30 -0.07 18.57
N ASP A 450 22.65 1.17 18.93
CA ASP A 450 23.46 1.47 20.12
C ASP A 450 22.75 1.07 21.44
N ASP A 451 21.41 1.05 21.45
CA ASP A 451 20.60 0.68 22.62
C ASP A 451 20.30 -0.83 22.69
N GLY A 452 20.78 -1.61 21.73
CA GLY A 452 20.63 -3.06 21.70
C GLY A 452 19.20 -3.53 21.42
N THR A 453 18.40 -2.72 20.74
CA THR A 453 16.99 -3.00 20.44
C THR A 453 16.74 -3.56 19.03
N ALA A 454 17.75 -3.56 18.16
CA ALA A 454 17.65 -4.15 16.83
C ALA A 454 17.31 -5.65 16.90
N HIS A 455 16.50 -6.13 15.95
CA HIS A 455 15.96 -7.49 16.00
C HIS A 455 17.01 -8.61 16.08
N ALA A 456 18.13 -8.48 15.37
CA ALA A 456 19.26 -9.41 15.46
C ALA A 456 19.86 -9.44 16.87
N GLN A 457 20.08 -8.28 17.50
CA GLN A 457 20.59 -8.16 18.86
C GLN A 457 19.62 -8.74 19.90
N LEU A 458 18.30 -8.65 19.65
CA LEU A 458 17.29 -9.27 20.51
C LEU A 458 17.34 -10.81 20.42
N GLU A 459 17.47 -11.36 19.21
CA GLU A 459 17.62 -12.82 19.02
C GLU A 459 18.95 -13.33 19.58
N ASP A 460 20.02 -12.53 19.53
CA ASP A 460 21.33 -12.89 20.09
C ASP A 460 21.27 -13.23 21.57
N ARG A 461 20.43 -12.52 22.36
CA ARG A 461 20.31 -12.73 23.81
C ARG A 461 20.02 -14.20 24.15
N LYS A 462 19.14 -14.83 23.39
CA LYS A 462 18.74 -16.25 23.56
C LYS A 462 19.88 -17.23 23.31
N TRP A 463 20.86 -16.87 22.49
CA TRP A 463 22.00 -17.71 22.13
C TRP A 463 23.20 -17.47 23.05
N VAL A 464 23.52 -16.20 23.31
CA VAL A 464 24.60 -15.80 24.20
C VAL A 464 24.37 -16.31 25.63
N GLU A 465 23.12 -16.29 26.13
CA GLU A 465 22.77 -16.89 27.43
C GLU A 465 23.06 -18.40 27.52
N LYS A 466 23.17 -19.09 26.39
CA LYS A 466 23.49 -20.53 26.29
C LYS A 466 24.97 -20.78 26.00
N GLY A 467 25.81 -19.75 25.97
CA GLY A 467 27.22 -19.86 25.56
C GLY A 467 27.39 -20.15 24.07
N ILE A 468 26.41 -19.79 23.23
CA ILE A 468 26.48 -19.89 21.78
C ILE A 468 26.74 -18.47 21.24
N PRO A 469 27.50 -18.31 20.13
CA PRO A 469 27.78 -16.99 19.55
C PRO A 469 26.52 -16.19 19.20
N PRO A 470 26.64 -14.86 19.00
CA PRO A 470 25.52 -14.00 18.57
C PRO A 470 25.12 -14.30 17.12
N LEU A 471 24.36 -15.39 16.94
CA LEU A 471 24.00 -15.91 15.61
C LEU A 471 23.11 -14.96 14.81
N GLY A 472 22.28 -14.15 15.49
CA GLY A 472 21.46 -13.13 14.87
C GLY A 472 22.35 -12.11 14.18
N SER A 473 23.25 -11.46 14.92
CA SER A 473 24.20 -10.50 14.37
C SER A 473 25.14 -11.09 13.31
N HIS A 474 25.62 -12.33 13.52
CA HIS A 474 26.47 -13.00 12.53
C HIS A 474 25.74 -13.20 11.20
N LEU A 475 24.50 -13.69 11.26
CA LEU A 475 23.70 -13.96 10.08
C LEU A 475 23.33 -12.68 9.36
N THR A 476 22.77 -11.69 10.09
CA THR A 476 22.27 -10.46 9.46
C THR A 476 23.39 -9.62 8.87
N THR A 477 24.55 -9.51 9.53
CA THR A 477 25.70 -8.80 8.97
C THR A 477 26.22 -9.48 7.71
N THR A 478 26.30 -10.82 7.70
CA THR A 478 26.68 -11.57 6.49
C THR A 478 25.69 -11.32 5.35
N VAL A 479 24.39 -11.36 5.63
CA VAL A 479 23.35 -11.08 4.62
C VAL A 479 23.40 -9.63 4.14
N LEU A 480 23.68 -8.66 5.02
CA LEU A 480 23.82 -7.24 4.67
C LEU A 480 24.86 -7.04 3.57
N TRP A 481 26.07 -7.55 3.76
CA TRP A 481 27.15 -7.42 2.76
C TRP A 481 26.80 -8.08 1.43
N HIS A 482 26.09 -9.22 1.45
CA HIS A 482 25.59 -9.84 0.22
C HIS A 482 24.38 -9.11 -0.41
N SER A 483 23.76 -8.16 0.30
CA SER A 483 22.65 -7.35 -0.19
C SER A 483 23.09 -6.02 -0.81
N LEU A 484 24.37 -5.65 -0.67
CA LEU A 484 24.95 -4.41 -1.18
C LEU A 484 25.35 -4.47 -2.67
N ALA A 485 25.35 -5.66 -3.29
CA ALA A 485 25.74 -5.80 -4.69
C ALA A 485 24.77 -5.04 -5.63
N TYR A 486 25.32 -4.39 -6.65
CA TYR A 486 24.55 -3.55 -7.58
C TYR A 486 24.39 -4.22 -8.96
N GLY A 487 23.26 -3.98 -9.64
CA GLY A 487 22.98 -4.52 -10.97
C GLY A 487 22.52 -5.99 -11.00
N GLU A 488 22.83 -6.72 -12.08
CA GLU A 488 22.40 -8.13 -12.27
C GLU A 488 22.99 -9.11 -11.24
N GLN A 489 24.03 -8.68 -10.51
CA GLN A 489 24.70 -9.44 -9.45
C GLN A 489 24.02 -9.28 -8.06
N ALA A 490 22.97 -8.45 -7.95
CA ALA A 490 22.21 -8.18 -6.73
C ALA A 490 21.32 -9.37 -6.29
N THR A 491 21.96 -10.49 -5.95
CA THR A 491 21.29 -11.79 -5.80
C THR A 491 21.07 -12.20 -4.34
N GLY A 492 21.68 -11.56 -3.34
CA GLY A 492 21.59 -12.04 -1.96
C GLY A 492 22.33 -13.37 -1.74
N LEU A 493 21.90 -14.18 -0.77
CA LEU A 493 22.60 -15.39 -0.35
C LEU A 493 21.73 -16.65 -0.43
N THR A 494 22.21 -17.71 -1.09
CA THR A 494 21.60 -19.04 -1.00
C THR A 494 21.89 -19.69 0.34
N ARG A 495 21.13 -20.73 0.71
CA ARG A 495 21.41 -21.52 1.92
C ARG A 495 22.79 -22.19 1.89
N ALA A 496 23.25 -22.62 0.71
CA ALA A 496 24.56 -23.23 0.55
C ALA A 496 25.70 -22.23 0.82
N GLU A 497 25.66 -21.05 0.19
CA GLU A 497 26.64 -19.98 0.43
C GLU A 497 26.60 -19.51 1.90
N MET A 498 25.40 -19.41 2.51
CA MET A 498 25.25 -19.07 3.92
C MET A 498 25.94 -20.07 4.85
N ASN A 499 25.79 -21.36 4.58
CA ASN A 499 26.46 -22.40 5.37
C ASN A 499 27.99 -22.29 5.30
N ALA A 500 28.54 -21.96 4.13
CA ALA A 500 29.99 -21.75 3.97
C ALA A 500 30.47 -20.47 4.69
N ALA A 501 29.72 -19.37 4.55
CA ALA A 501 30.07 -18.07 5.13
C ALA A 501 29.96 -18.02 6.66
N LEU A 502 29.02 -18.77 7.26
CA LEU A 502 28.75 -18.73 8.70
C LEU A 502 29.23 -19.96 9.48
N GLY A 503 29.37 -21.12 8.83
CA GLY A 503 29.54 -22.39 9.51
C GLY A 503 30.75 -22.45 10.42
N HIS A 504 30.53 -22.87 11.67
CA HIS A 504 31.59 -23.11 12.66
C HIS A 504 31.52 -24.54 13.22
N PRO A 505 32.64 -25.26 13.38
CA PRO A 505 32.65 -26.63 13.90
C PRO A 505 31.92 -26.82 15.24
N ASP A 506 31.99 -25.82 16.13
CA ASP A 506 31.35 -25.87 17.46
C ASP A 506 29.89 -25.41 17.48
N VAL A 507 29.36 -24.93 16.35
CA VAL A 507 27.97 -24.46 16.24
C VAL A 507 27.18 -25.35 15.29
N ARG A 508 26.10 -25.94 15.80
CA ARG A 508 25.21 -26.78 14.99
C ARG A 508 24.45 -25.93 13.96
N PHE A 509 24.39 -26.39 12.71
CA PHE A 509 23.60 -25.76 11.65
C PHE A 509 22.11 -25.56 11.99
N ASP A 510 21.53 -26.46 12.80
CA ASP A 510 20.14 -26.33 13.27
C ASP A 510 19.91 -25.03 14.05
N ASN A 511 20.95 -24.50 14.71
CA ASN A 511 20.86 -23.22 15.42
C ASN A 511 20.79 -22.05 14.44
N TYR A 512 21.58 -22.07 13.35
CA TYR A 512 21.49 -21.06 12.30
C TYR A 512 20.13 -21.11 11.59
N ASP A 513 19.61 -22.31 11.29
CA ASP A 513 18.28 -22.46 10.70
C ASP A 513 17.19 -21.89 11.62
N SER A 514 17.23 -22.23 12.92
CA SER A 514 16.26 -21.74 13.90
C SER A 514 16.34 -20.22 14.08
N THR A 515 17.56 -19.65 14.01
CA THR A 515 17.80 -18.21 14.09
C THR A 515 17.22 -17.53 12.86
N LEU A 516 17.51 -18.05 11.67
CA LEU A 516 16.97 -17.50 10.42
C LEU A 516 15.44 -17.63 10.37
N GLU A 517 14.87 -18.75 10.81
CA GLU A 517 13.42 -18.92 10.88
C GLU A 517 12.79 -17.86 11.79
N ALA A 518 13.37 -17.60 12.96
CA ALA A 518 12.90 -16.55 13.87
C ALA A 518 12.97 -15.15 13.20
N LEU A 519 14.14 -14.76 12.68
CA LEU A 519 14.36 -13.47 12.02
C LEU A 519 13.53 -13.32 10.72
N ALA A 520 13.21 -14.41 10.03
CA ALA A 520 12.41 -14.43 8.82
C ALA A 520 10.90 -14.33 9.08
N GLY A 521 10.45 -14.44 10.34
CA GLY A 521 9.04 -14.30 10.71
C GLY A 521 8.43 -15.50 11.46
N GLY A 522 9.24 -16.45 11.92
CA GLY A 522 8.79 -17.50 12.83
C GLY A 522 8.47 -17.00 14.23
N ASP A 523 9.11 -15.89 14.65
CA ASP A 523 8.83 -15.20 15.91
C ASP A 523 8.71 -13.69 15.65
N MET A 524 7.47 -13.16 15.71
CA MET A 524 7.18 -11.74 15.44
C MET A 524 7.85 -10.77 16.43
N ASN A 525 8.39 -11.23 17.56
CA ASN A 525 9.10 -10.36 18.51
C ASN A 525 10.52 -9.99 18.04
N VAL A 526 11.11 -10.81 17.18
CA VAL A 526 12.48 -10.64 16.65
C VAL A 526 12.52 -10.72 15.12
N ALA A 527 11.37 -10.68 14.46
CA ALA A 527 11.29 -10.76 13.01
C ALA A 527 11.85 -9.48 12.38
N CYS A 528 12.87 -9.63 11.54
CA CYS A 528 13.45 -8.52 10.79
C CYS A 528 12.44 -8.01 9.75
N TYR A 529 12.21 -6.70 9.71
CA TYR A 529 11.29 -6.07 8.77
C TYR A 529 11.81 -6.06 7.35
N TYR A 530 13.09 -5.81 7.16
CA TYR A 530 13.73 -5.61 5.85
C TYR A 530 14.35 -6.89 5.29
N LEU A 531 14.36 -7.98 6.07
CA LEU A 531 14.87 -9.29 5.66
C LEU A 531 13.84 -10.06 4.83
N TYR A 532 14.24 -10.45 3.62
CA TYR A 532 13.45 -11.29 2.73
C TYR A 532 14.12 -12.66 2.60
N ASP A 533 13.37 -13.71 2.91
CA ASP A 533 13.76 -15.11 2.78
C ASP A 533 12.90 -15.76 1.69
N GLU A 534 13.32 -15.57 0.44
CA GLU A 534 12.68 -16.14 -0.76
C GLU A 534 13.55 -17.29 -1.31
N GLU A 535 13.95 -17.28 -2.59
CA GLU A 535 14.96 -18.20 -3.11
C GLU A 535 16.36 -17.89 -2.56
N ARG A 536 16.61 -16.61 -2.29
CA ARG A 536 17.86 -16.08 -1.72
C ARG A 536 17.53 -15.11 -0.60
N VAL A 537 18.32 -15.18 0.46
CA VAL A 537 18.18 -14.34 1.65
C VAL A 537 18.87 -13.01 1.41
N ARG A 538 18.15 -11.90 1.55
CA ARG A 538 18.69 -10.54 1.40
C ARG A 538 17.90 -9.50 2.18
N PHE A 539 18.56 -8.38 2.47
CA PHE A 539 17.91 -7.15 2.88
C PHE A 539 17.45 -6.37 1.64
N LYS A 540 16.28 -5.73 1.75
CA LYS A 540 15.78 -4.75 0.78
C LYS A 540 15.62 -3.40 1.48
N SER A 541 15.56 -2.32 0.69
CA SER A 541 15.33 -0.96 1.21
C SER A 541 13.90 -0.76 1.73
N GLU A 542 12.94 -1.48 1.17
CA GLU A 542 11.54 -1.45 1.58
C GLU A 542 11.25 -2.51 2.65
N PRO A 543 10.50 -2.19 3.71
CA PRO A 543 10.16 -3.16 4.73
C PRO A 543 9.09 -4.12 4.23
N ASN A 544 9.07 -5.34 4.76
CA ASN A 544 8.08 -6.35 4.41
C ASN A 544 6.72 -6.02 5.06
N LEU A 545 5.80 -5.52 4.24
CA LEU A 545 4.46 -5.12 4.66
C LEU A 545 3.70 -6.23 5.40
N VAL A 546 3.85 -7.49 4.98
CA VAL A 546 3.17 -8.64 5.62
C VAL A 546 3.66 -8.83 7.05
N LYS A 547 4.97 -8.67 7.30
CA LYS A 547 5.54 -8.80 8.64
C LYS A 547 5.05 -7.68 9.56
N ILE A 548 5.03 -6.44 9.07
CA ILE A 548 4.52 -5.29 9.82
C ILE A 548 3.05 -5.52 10.22
N ILE A 549 2.22 -5.98 9.28
CA ILE A 549 0.80 -6.29 9.56
C ILE A 549 0.71 -7.38 10.62
N ASN A 550 1.40 -8.51 10.46
CA ASN A 550 1.30 -9.65 11.37
C ASN A 550 1.74 -9.30 12.79
N GLN A 551 2.84 -8.57 12.96
CA GLN A 551 3.27 -8.11 14.28
C GLN A 551 2.26 -7.17 14.93
N ARG A 552 1.61 -6.30 14.14
CA ARG A 552 0.55 -5.42 14.67
C ARG A 552 -0.70 -6.22 15.01
N VAL A 553 -1.03 -7.27 14.26
CA VAL A 553 -2.11 -8.22 14.60
C VAL A 553 -1.83 -8.91 15.93
N ASP A 554 -0.62 -9.44 16.14
CA ASP A 554 -0.24 -10.13 17.38
C ASP A 554 -0.27 -9.18 18.60
N ASN A 555 0.07 -7.92 18.39
CA ASN A 555 0.04 -6.89 19.42
C ASN A 555 -1.37 -6.28 19.65
N THR A 556 -2.35 -6.57 18.79
CA THR A 556 -3.71 -6.00 18.90
C THR A 556 -4.48 -6.72 20.01
N PRO A 557 -4.92 -6.01 21.08
CA PRO A 557 -5.66 -6.62 22.18
C PRO A 557 -6.99 -7.25 21.74
N ASP A 558 -7.30 -8.42 22.31
CA ASP A 558 -8.52 -9.17 22.04
C ASP A 558 -9.82 -8.37 22.27
N ALA A 559 -9.80 -7.44 23.24
CA ALA A 559 -10.93 -6.54 23.51
C ALA A 559 -11.19 -5.55 22.35
N GLN A 560 -10.15 -5.06 21.69
CA GLN A 560 -10.31 -4.15 20.54
C GLN A 560 -10.91 -4.91 19.35
N ALA A 561 -10.41 -6.11 19.06
CA ALA A 561 -10.95 -6.97 18.00
C ALA A 561 -12.45 -7.29 18.20
N ARG A 562 -12.88 -7.59 19.44
CA ARG A 562 -14.31 -7.80 19.74
C ARG A 562 -15.16 -6.54 19.54
N ASN A 563 -14.69 -5.39 20.03
CA ASN A 563 -15.40 -4.12 19.83
C ASN A 563 -15.56 -3.79 18.34
N ARG A 564 -14.54 -4.09 17.52
CA ARG A 564 -14.58 -3.90 16.07
C ARG A 564 -15.63 -4.80 15.42
N PHE A 565 -15.70 -6.07 15.80
CA PHE A 565 -16.76 -6.99 15.37
C PHE A 565 -18.16 -6.48 15.76
N GLU A 566 -18.36 -6.06 17.01
CA GLU A 566 -19.65 -5.55 17.49
C GLU A 566 -20.08 -4.28 16.77
N SER A 567 -19.13 -3.34 16.60
CA SER A 567 -19.37 -2.09 15.86
C SER A 567 -19.78 -2.37 14.41
N ARG A 568 -19.18 -3.38 13.77
CA ARG A 568 -19.56 -3.78 12.41
C ARG A 568 -20.97 -4.35 12.37
N LEU A 569 -21.31 -5.22 13.31
CA LEU A 569 -22.65 -5.80 13.44
C LEU A 569 -23.72 -4.71 13.60
N GLU A 570 -23.54 -3.83 14.59
CA GLU A 570 -24.52 -2.79 14.94
C GLU A 570 -24.75 -1.77 13.83
N ASN A 571 -23.66 -1.29 13.22
CA ASN A 571 -23.73 -0.16 12.29
C ASN A 571 -24.11 -0.57 10.87
N SER A 572 -23.85 -1.82 10.46
CA SER A 572 -23.94 -2.19 9.04
C SER A 572 -24.67 -3.50 8.76
N GLU A 573 -24.56 -4.52 9.61
CA GLU A 573 -25.02 -5.87 9.24
C GLU A 573 -26.46 -6.19 9.71
N ILE A 574 -26.96 -5.58 10.80
CA ILE A 574 -28.32 -5.86 11.30
C ILE A 574 -29.39 -5.40 10.30
N GLY A 575 -29.27 -4.16 9.80
CA GLY A 575 -30.23 -3.55 8.88
C GLY A 575 -31.55 -3.12 9.51
N THR A 576 -32.45 -2.60 8.67
CA THR A 576 -33.80 -2.15 9.06
C THR A 576 -34.85 -2.89 8.26
N GLY A 577 -36.05 -3.07 8.83
CA GLY A 577 -37.14 -3.79 8.15
C GLY A 577 -38.46 -3.83 8.92
N GLY A 578 -39.27 -4.84 8.62
CA GLY A 578 -40.57 -5.15 9.21
C GLY A 578 -40.53 -5.57 10.67
N PHE A 579 -39.36 -5.87 11.23
CA PHE A 579 -39.16 -6.12 12.66
C PHE A 579 -38.67 -4.88 13.41
N LYS A 580 -38.91 -4.81 14.72
CA LYS A 580 -38.19 -3.90 15.62
C LYS A 580 -36.97 -4.63 16.16
N THR A 581 -35.78 -4.24 15.73
CA THR A 581 -34.53 -4.85 16.19
C THR A 581 -34.20 -4.40 17.62
N VAL A 582 -33.74 -5.33 18.44
CA VAL A 582 -33.22 -5.09 19.79
C VAL A 582 -31.88 -5.79 19.88
N VAL A 583 -30.82 -5.02 20.04
CA VAL A 583 -29.44 -5.53 20.06
C VAL A 583 -29.05 -5.86 21.49
N PHE A 584 -28.47 -7.04 21.69
CA PHE A 584 -27.89 -7.52 22.95
C PHE A 584 -28.80 -7.41 24.18
N PRO A 585 -30.04 -7.95 24.14
CA PRO A 585 -30.90 -7.94 25.32
C PRO A 585 -30.36 -8.88 26.42
N GLU A 586 -30.08 -8.31 27.59
CA GLU A 586 -29.56 -9.03 28.75
C GLU A 586 -30.61 -9.23 29.85
N SER A 587 -31.71 -8.50 29.81
CA SER A 587 -32.77 -8.52 30.81
C SER A 587 -34.14 -8.62 30.16
N PRO A 588 -35.13 -9.26 30.80
CA PRO A 588 -36.52 -9.21 30.36
C PRO A 588 -37.10 -7.78 30.21
N ALA A 589 -36.44 -6.76 30.77
CA ALA A 589 -36.79 -5.35 30.58
C ALA A 589 -36.36 -4.80 29.21
N ASP A 590 -35.31 -5.35 28.61
CA ASP A 590 -34.76 -4.91 27.31
C ASP A 590 -35.69 -5.29 26.15
N LEU A 591 -36.51 -6.31 26.35
CA LEU A 591 -37.52 -6.79 25.41
C LEU A 591 -38.94 -6.50 25.94
N PRO A 592 -39.43 -5.25 25.82
CA PRO A 592 -40.71 -4.86 26.36
C PRO A 592 -41.86 -5.66 25.75
N ASP A 593 -42.82 -6.06 26.58
CA ASP A 593 -43.98 -6.86 26.17
C ASP A 593 -45.08 -5.95 25.59
N LYS A 594 -44.93 -5.56 24.30
CA LYS A 594 -45.81 -4.62 23.60
C LYS A 594 -46.42 -5.23 22.34
N ILE A 595 -47.63 -4.80 22.01
CA ILE A 595 -48.42 -5.19 20.83
C ILE A 595 -48.00 -4.48 19.53
N SER A 596 -47.22 -3.40 19.61
CA SER A 596 -47.02 -2.47 18.48
C SER A 596 -46.34 -3.08 17.25
N LYS A 597 -45.29 -3.89 17.43
CA LYS A 597 -44.49 -4.47 16.34
C LYS A 597 -43.73 -5.70 16.82
N PRO A 598 -43.60 -6.77 16.01
CA PRO A 598 -42.74 -7.91 16.33
C PRO A 598 -41.28 -7.49 16.55
N GLN A 599 -40.62 -8.04 17.56
CA GLN A 599 -39.26 -7.71 17.97
C GLN A 599 -38.28 -8.82 17.61
N LEU A 600 -37.20 -8.46 16.91
CA LEU A 600 -36.08 -9.35 16.60
C LEU A 600 -34.91 -9.03 17.55
N ALA A 601 -34.66 -9.92 18.50
CA ALA A 601 -33.56 -9.84 19.44
C ALA A 601 -32.29 -10.43 18.83
N VAL A 602 -31.27 -9.61 18.58
CA VAL A 602 -29.95 -10.07 18.14
C VAL A 602 -29.11 -10.33 19.39
N MET A 603 -28.78 -11.60 19.66
CA MET A 603 -28.17 -12.02 20.92
C MET A 603 -26.66 -11.78 20.93
N HIS A 604 -26.11 -11.38 22.07
CA HIS A 604 -24.67 -11.17 22.18
C HIS A 604 -23.87 -12.48 22.03
N MET A 605 -22.66 -12.39 21.46
CA MET A 605 -21.79 -13.54 21.14
C MET A 605 -21.37 -14.36 22.36
N ASP A 606 -21.22 -13.70 23.52
CA ASP A 606 -20.87 -14.37 24.77
C ASP A 606 -22.10 -14.85 25.57
N THR A 607 -23.29 -14.31 25.29
CA THR A 607 -24.47 -14.54 26.12
C THR A 607 -25.27 -15.76 25.67
N ALA A 608 -25.43 -15.93 24.35
CA ALA A 608 -26.20 -17.05 23.81
C ALA A 608 -25.57 -17.68 22.56
N PRO A 609 -24.28 -18.05 22.57
CA PRO A 609 -23.68 -18.77 21.47
C PRO A 609 -24.30 -20.17 21.34
N VAL A 610 -24.63 -20.55 20.10
CA VAL A 610 -25.26 -21.83 19.79
C VAL A 610 -24.20 -22.82 19.29
N SER A 611 -24.30 -24.07 19.70
CA SER A 611 -23.44 -25.17 19.25
C SER A 611 -24.28 -26.35 18.74
N GLY A 612 -23.67 -27.28 18.00
CA GLY A 612 -24.36 -28.51 17.57
C GLY A 612 -25.59 -28.25 16.68
N GLY A 613 -25.55 -27.17 15.89
CA GLY A 613 -26.58 -26.87 14.90
C GLY A 613 -27.90 -26.29 15.44
N GLY A 614 -28.02 -25.97 16.74
CA GLY A 614 -29.24 -25.38 17.32
C GLY A 614 -30.23 -26.38 17.94
N SER A 615 -29.78 -27.61 18.20
CA SER A 615 -30.58 -28.68 18.82
C SER A 615 -31.07 -28.35 20.24
N GLU A 616 -30.31 -27.54 20.98
CA GLU A 616 -30.70 -27.01 22.29
C GLU A 616 -30.90 -25.50 22.23
N ILE A 617 -31.92 -25.00 22.94
CA ILE A 617 -32.21 -23.57 23.03
C ILE A 617 -31.40 -23.00 24.21
N PRO A 618 -30.58 -21.95 24.00
CA PRO A 618 -29.86 -21.28 25.08
C PRO A 618 -30.79 -20.81 26.23
N GLU A 619 -30.37 -21.03 27.48
CA GLU A 619 -31.15 -20.70 28.69
C GLU A 619 -31.57 -19.22 28.74
N LYS A 620 -30.70 -18.33 28.25
CA LYS A 620 -30.99 -16.90 28.15
C LYS A 620 -32.18 -16.62 27.23
N ILE A 621 -32.18 -17.21 26.03
CA ILE A 621 -33.27 -17.08 25.06
C ILE A 621 -34.56 -17.59 25.66
N GLN A 622 -34.51 -18.75 26.35
CA GLN A 622 -35.67 -19.31 27.03
C GLN A 622 -36.22 -18.38 28.13
N THR A 623 -35.33 -17.75 28.89
CA THR A 623 -35.70 -16.79 29.96
C THR A 623 -36.38 -15.54 29.38
N LEU A 624 -35.80 -14.94 28.33
CA LEU A 624 -36.33 -13.74 27.67
C LEU A 624 -37.67 -14.02 26.95
N TYR A 625 -37.84 -15.24 26.43
CA TYR A 625 -39.09 -15.71 25.84
C TYR A 625 -40.20 -15.88 26.89
N GLN A 626 -39.90 -16.45 28.05
CA GLN A 626 -40.91 -16.74 29.07
C GLN A 626 -41.29 -15.53 29.91
N LYS A 627 -40.34 -14.61 30.15
CA LYS A 627 -40.49 -13.53 31.13
C LYS A 627 -40.45 -12.14 30.49
N SER A 628 -41.12 -11.19 31.13
CA SER A 628 -41.06 -9.75 30.82
C SER A 628 -40.93 -8.94 32.11
N ALA A 629 -40.39 -7.72 32.00
CA ALA A 629 -40.30 -6.77 33.11
C ALA A 629 -40.54 -5.34 32.62
N SER A 630 -41.12 -4.49 33.46
CA SER A 630 -41.43 -3.09 33.11
C SER A 630 -40.23 -2.15 33.23
N LYS A 631 -39.21 -2.52 34.02
CA LYS A 631 -37.95 -1.79 34.20
C LYS A 631 -36.85 -2.74 34.68
N HIS A 632 -35.59 -2.35 34.50
CA HIS A 632 -34.45 -3.10 35.03
C HIS A 632 -34.56 -3.29 36.55
N GLY A 633 -34.34 -4.52 37.02
CA GLY A 633 -34.46 -4.88 38.44
C GLY A 633 -35.90 -4.89 39.00
N GLY A 634 -36.91 -4.73 38.16
CA GLY A 634 -38.32 -4.83 38.55
C GLY A 634 -38.81 -6.28 38.70
N GLU A 635 -40.03 -6.45 39.21
CA GLU A 635 -40.67 -7.76 39.32
C GLU A 635 -40.88 -8.40 37.94
N THR A 636 -40.46 -9.65 37.79
CA THR A 636 -40.58 -10.39 36.53
C THR A 636 -41.95 -11.04 36.43
N GLN A 637 -42.59 -10.91 35.28
CA GLN A 637 -43.92 -11.42 34.99
C GLN A 637 -43.86 -12.41 33.82
N SER A 638 -44.90 -13.24 33.66
CA SER A 638 -45.00 -14.11 32.47
C SER A 638 -45.33 -13.25 31.24
N ARG A 639 -44.53 -13.40 30.18
CA ARG A 639 -44.76 -12.71 28.91
C ARG A 639 -46.13 -13.08 28.33
N VAL A 640 -46.89 -12.08 27.92
CA VAL A 640 -48.23 -12.22 27.32
C VAL A 640 -48.12 -12.29 25.80
N TYR A 641 -47.34 -11.41 25.17
CA TYR A 641 -47.21 -11.34 23.71
C TYR A 641 -46.05 -12.20 23.19
N LYS A 642 -46.11 -13.49 23.53
CA LYS A 642 -45.04 -14.45 23.20
C LYS A 642 -44.81 -14.59 21.70
N ASN A 643 -45.83 -14.40 20.86
CA ASN A 643 -45.68 -14.54 19.40
C ASN A 643 -44.92 -13.37 18.76
N TYR A 644 -44.58 -12.31 19.50
CA TYR A 644 -43.91 -11.10 18.95
C TYR A 644 -42.45 -10.97 19.36
N VAL A 645 -41.82 -12.05 19.84
CA VAL A 645 -40.38 -12.08 20.11
C VAL A 645 -39.71 -13.17 19.27
N LEU A 646 -38.68 -12.78 18.54
CA LEU A 646 -37.80 -13.66 17.78
C LEU A 646 -36.37 -13.44 18.26
N PHE A 647 -35.53 -14.48 18.21
CA PHE A 647 -34.15 -14.40 18.68
C PHE A 647 -33.21 -14.88 17.58
N LEU A 648 -32.25 -14.05 17.21
CA LEU A 648 -31.16 -14.40 16.30
C LEU A 648 -29.88 -14.57 17.10
N ALA A 649 -29.35 -15.79 17.11
CA ALA A 649 -28.22 -16.18 17.93
C ALA A 649 -26.98 -16.52 17.08
N PRO A 650 -25.78 -16.25 17.62
CA PRO A 650 -24.52 -16.51 16.94
C PRO A 650 -24.11 -17.99 17.00
N ASP A 651 -23.46 -18.48 15.96
CA ASP A 651 -22.85 -19.81 15.89
C ASP A 651 -21.45 -19.79 16.54
N LYS A 652 -21.28 -20.58 17.60
CA LYS A 652 -20.05 -20.62 18.40
C LYS A 652 -18.80 -20.96 17.58
N GLU A 653 -18.92 -21.82 16.58
CA GLU A 653 -17.79 -22.31 15.78
C GLU A 653 -17.25 -21.23 14.82
N ARG A 654 -18.08 -20.25 14.48
CA ARG A 654 -17.74 -19.19 13.51
C ARG A 654 -17.22 -17.90 14.16
N ILE A 655 -17.45 -17.72 15.47
CA ILE A 655 -17.05 -16.51 16.20
C ILE A 655 -15.54 -16.25 16.09
N LYS A 656 -14.72 -17.29 16.31
CA LYS A 656 -13.26 -17.13 16.33
C LYS A 656 -12.73 -16.55 15.03
N GLY A 657 -13.13 -17.11 13.88
CA GLY A 657 -12.67 -16.63 12.57
C GLY A 657 -13.07 -15.17 12.30
N ALA A 658 -14.27 -14.77 12.71
CA ALA A 658 -14.71 -13.38 12.55
C ALA A 658 -13.97 -12.39 13.47
N ILE A 659 -13.61 -12.82 14.70
CA ILE A 659 -12.79 -11.99 15.61
C ILE A 659 -11.36 -11.87 15.09
N ASP A 660 -10.79 -12.95 14.56
CA ASP A 660 -9.43 -12.92 14.00
C ASP A 660 -9.38 -11.98 12.76
N GLU A 661 -10.40 -12.01 11.89
CA GLU A 661 -10.52 -11.05 10.78
C GLU A 661 -10.71 -9.60 11.29
N ALA A 662 -11.49 -9.39 12.35
CA ALA A 662 -11.66 -8.08 12.96
C ALA A 662 -10.34 -7.56 13.55
N ARG A 663 -9.51 -8.44 14.12
CA ARG A 663 -8.17 -8.11 14.62
C ARG A 663 -7.24 -7.69 13.47
N GLN A 664 -7.32 -8.40 12.35
CA GLN A 664 -6.57 -8.05 11.15
C GLN A 664 -6.96 -6.68 10.59
N LEU A 665 -8.26 -6.38 10.51
CA LEU A 665 -8.73 -5.07 10.07
C LEU A 665 -8.26 -3.94 11.00
N GLU A 666 -8.37 -4.14 12.31
CA GLU A 666 -7.91 -3.18 13.31
C GLU A 666 -6.41 -2.88 13.14
N ALA A 667 -5.60 -3.92 12.96
CA ALA A 667 -4.16 -3.77 12.77
C ALA A 667 -3.82 -2.99 11.49
N ILE A 668 -4.52 -3.26 10.38
CA ILE A 668 -4.31 -2.58 9.09
C ILE A 668 -4.72 -1.10 9.19
N GLU A 669 -5.90 -0.80 9.76
CA GLU A 669 -6.34 0.59 9.93
C GLU A 669 -5.44 1.36 10.89
N ALA A 670 -5.04 0.74 12.00
CA ALA A 670 -4.12 1.35 12.95
C ALA A 670 -2.74 1.62 12.32
N LEU A 671 -2.29 0.82 11.36
CA LEU A 671 -1.06 1.06 10.60
C LEU A 671 -1.22 2.26 9.65
N LEU A 672 -2.34 2.35 8.93
CA LEU A 672 -2.65 3.48 8.04
C LEU A 672 -2.79 4.82 8.79
N ASP A 673 -3.26 4.78 10.04
CA ASP A 673 -3.41 5.96 10.89
C ASP A 673 -2.10 6.36 11.60
N ASP A 674 -1.08 5.49 11.59
CA ASP A 674 0.22 5.73 12.21
C ASP A 674 1.12 6.54 11.28
N SER A 675 1.21 7.85 11.52
CA SER A 675 1.97 8.76 10.65
C SER A 675 3.47 8.48 10.59
N GLN A 676 4.06 7.85 11.62
CA GLN A 676 5.49 7.53 11.62
C GLN A 676 5.74 6.28 10.79
N GLN A 677 5.03 5.19 11.06
CA GLN A 677 5.21 3.95 10.30
C GLN A 677 4.78 4.09 8.84
N THR A 678 3.73 4.87 8.56
CA THR A 678 3.30 5.14 7.17
C THR A 678 4.34 5.95 6.40
N ALA A 679 5.17 6.76 7.07
CA ALA A 679 6.25 7.50 6.41
C ALA A 679 7.38 6.59 5.92
N ASP A 680 7.55 5.41 6.52
CA ASP A 680 8.55 4.42 6.16
C ASP A 680 8.08 3.46 5.05
N LEU A 681 6.81 3.55 4.63
CA LEU A 681 6.22 2.73 3.56
C LEU A 681 6.28 3.45 2.21
N SER A 682 6.49 2.68 1.14
CA SER A 682 6.42 3.22 -0.22
C SER A 682 4.96 3.49 -0.64
N ASN A 683 4.76 4.34 -1.66
CA ASN A 683 3.41 4.64 -2.17
C ASN A 683 2.67 3.38 -2.67
N GLU A 684 3.41 2.44 -3.27
CA GLU A 684 2.86 1.15 -3.71
C GLU A 684 2.41 0.30 -2.52
N GLN A 685 3.20 0.26 -1.45
CA GLN A 685 2.84 -0.44 -0.21
C GLN A 685 1.63 0.18 0.49
N ILE A 686 1.51 1.52 0.48
CA ILE A 686 0.33 2.21 1.01
C ILE A 686 -0.92 1.83 0.22
N GLU A 687 -0.84 1.75 -1.10
CA GLU A 687 -1.97 1.34 -1.94
C GLU A 687 -2.31 -0.13 -1.73
N GLU A 688 -1.32 -1.03 -1.67
CA GLU A 688 -1.53 -2.44 -1.31
C GLU A 688 -2.20 -2.57 0.08
N LEU A 689 -1.79 -1.76 1.05
CA LEU A 689 -2.38 -1.76 2.39
C LEU A 689 -3.84 -1.29 2.38
N ARG A 690 -4.20 -0.32 1.54
CA ARG A 690 -5.59 0.12 1.34
C ARG A 690 -6.44 -0.93 0.65
N GLU A 691 -5.90 -1.61 -0.36
CA GLU A 691 -6.58 -2.72 -1.03
C GLU A 691 -6.85 -3.85 -0.04
N ARG A 692 -5.85 -4.22 0.78
CA ARG A 692 -6.00 -5.21 1.86
C ARG A 692 -7.03 -4.78 2.88
N ARG A 693 -7.04 -3.49 3.30
CA ARG A 693 -8.09 -2.94 4.18
C ARG A 693 -9.47 -3.17 3.59
N ASP A 694 -9.68 -2.83 2.32
CA ASP A 694 -11.00 -2.92 1.68
C ASP A 694 -11.46 -4.38 1.53
N GLN A 695 -10.53 -5.29 1.21
CA GLN A 695 -10.79 -6.74 1.16
C GLN A 695 -11.17 -7.30 2.54
N THR A 696 -10.36 -7.04 3.56
CA THR A 696 -10.59 -7.47 4.95
C THR A 696 -11.88 -6.85 5.51
N HIS A 697 -12.16 -5.59 5.20
CA HIS A 697 -13.41 -4.93 5.60
C HIS A 697 -14.65 -5.58 4.96
N GLY A 698 -14.57 -5.96 3.68
CA GLY A 698 -15.62 -6.71 3.00
C GLY A 698 -15.83 -8.11 3.60
N LEU A 699 -14.74 -8.86 3.76
CA LEU A 699 -14.75 -10.21 4.32
C LEU A 699 -15.28 -10.24 5.76
N LEU A 700 -14.89 -9.27 6.60
CA LEU A 700 -15.41 -9.14 7.96
C LEU A 700 -16.94 -9.01 7.96
N GLY A 701 -17.52 -8.21 7.07
CA GLY A 701 -18.97 -8.07 6.95
C GLY A 701 -19.67 -9.39 6.63
N GLU A 702 -19.10 -10.17 5.69
CA GLU A 702 -19.60 -11.50 5.35
C GLU A 702 -19.48 -12.49 6.53
N LEU A 703 -18.35 -12.48 7.23
CA LEU A 703 -18.12 -13.34 8.40
C LEU A 703 -19.06 -12.99 9.55
N VAL A 704 -19.26 -11.70 9.84
CA VAL A 704 -20.22 -11.23 10.87
C VAL A 704 -21.63 -11.73 10.56
N ARG A 705 -22.10 -11.59 9.32
CA ARG A 705 -23.39 -12.15 8.89
C ARG A 705 -23.42 -13.68 8.98
N GLY A 706 -22.33 -14.33 8.61
CA GLY A 706 -22.16 -15.77 8.69
C GLY A 706 -22.16 -16.33 10.12
N VAL A 707 -21.80 -15.53 11.13
CA VAL A 707 -21.88 -15.87 12.56
C VAL A 707 -23.33 -15.92 13.01
N TYR A 708 -24.16 -14.94 12.64
CA TYR A 708 -25.55 -14.83 13.09
C TYR A 708 -26.53 -15.60 12.21
N ARG A 709 -26.68 -16.90 12.51
CA ARG A 709 -27.49 -17.81 11.68
C ARG A 709 -28.56 -18.63 12.40
N HIS A 710 -28.60 -18.63 13.73
CA HIS A 710 -29.56 -19.44 14.47
C HIS A 710 -30.78 -18.59 14.83
N LEU A 711 -31.86 -18.74 14.07
CA LEU A 711 -33.12 -18.06 14.32
C LEU A 711 -34.04 -18.94 15.18
N TYR A 712 -34.47 -18.42 16.33
CA TYR A 712 -35.50 -18.99 17.16
C TYR A 712 -36.76 -18.14 17.05
N TYR A 713 -37.84 -18.73 16.55
CA TYR A 713 -39.13 -18.07 16.37
C TYR A 713 -40.24 -18.88 17.04
N VAL A 714 -41.42 -18.29 17.21
CA VAL A 714 -42.50 -18.93 17.97
C VAL A 714 -43.47 -19.67 17.04
N ASP A 715 -43.65 -20.96 17.29
CA ASP A 715 -44.65 -21.82 16.66
C ASP A 715 -45.66 -22.34 17.71
N ARG A 716 -46.60 -23.20 17.29
CA ARG A 716 -47.69 -23.72 18.13
C ARG A 716 -47.20 -24.39 19.41
N ASP A 717 -46.07 -25.09 19.35
CA ASP A 717 -45.52 -25.88 20.46
C ASP A 717 -44.42 -25.14 21.26
N GLY A 718 -44.15 -23.87 20.93
CA GLY A 718 -43.14 -23.04 21.61
C GLY A 718 -42.09 -22.48 20.65
N LEU A 719 -40.86 -22.29 21.15
CA LEU A 719 -39.75 -21.82 20.32
C LEU A 719 -39.26 -22.94 19.39
N THR A 720 -39.19 -22.62 18.10
CA THR A 720 -38.66 -23.48 17.04
C THR A 720 -37.39 -22.88 16.48
N HIS A 721 -36.38 -23.72 16.27
CA HIS A 721 -35.11 -23.35 15.66
C HIS A 721 -35.16 -23.48 14.12
N LEU A 722 -34.53 -22.53 13.45
CA LEU A 722 -34.25 -22.55 12.02
C LEU A 722 -32.87 -21.95 11.76
N ALA A 723 -32.13 -22.52 10.82
CA ALA A 723 -30.87 -21.94 10.35
C ALA A 723 -31.15 -21.01 9.18
N ILE A 724 -30.61 -19.78 9.23
CA ILE A 724 -30.71 -18.79 8.16
C ILE A 724 -29.35 -18.61 7.49
N ASN A 725 -29.34 -18.29 6.20
CA ASN A 725 -28.11 -17.97 5.47
C ASN A 725 -28.16 -16.50 5.04
N ALA A 726 -27.40 -15.64 5.72
CA ALA A 726 -27.28 -14.22 5.38
C ALA A 726 -26.14 -13.92 4.37
N THR A 727 -25.59 -14.96 3.73
CA THR A 727 -24.38 -14.89 2.89
C THR A 727 -24.61 -15.31 1.43
N GLU A 728 -25.85 -15.34 0.93
CA GLU A 728 -26.09 -15.68 -0.49
C GLU A 728 -25.55 -14.61 -1.47
N ALA A 729 -25.25 -15.05 -2.69
CA ALA A 729 -24.09 -14.70 -3.52
C ALA A 729 -23.94 -13.25 -4.08
N ASN A 730 -24.56 -12.23 -3.49
CA ASN A 730 -24.37 -10.82 -3.89
C ASN A 730 -24.15 -9.87 -2.71
N GLY A 731 -23.70 -10.36 -1.54
CA GLY A 731 -23.11 -9.54 -0.48
C GLY A 731 -24.03 -8.48 0.18
N GLY A 732 -25.31 -8.40 -0.16
CA GLY A 732 -26.16 -7.25 0.15
C GLY A 732 -27.36 -7.46 1.08
N THR A 733 -27.56 -8.66 1.65
CA THR A 733 -28.69 -8.91 2.56
C THR A 733 -28.26 -8.73 4.02
N THR A 734 -28.92 -7.79 4.71
CA THR A 734 -28.79 -7.58 6.15
C THR A 734 -29.42 -8.73 6.93
N LEU A 735 -29.08 -8.89 8.22
CA LEU A 735 -29.65 -9.95 9.06
C LEU A 735 -31.17 -9.88 9.12
N VAL A 736 -31.76 -8.68 9.20
CA VAL A 736 -33.22 -8.51 9.17
C VAL A 736 -33.81 -9.01 7.85
N ASN A 737 -33.20 -8.67 6.71
CA ASN A 737 -33.68 -9.12 5.40
C ASN A 737 -33.59 -10.64 5.27
N ALA A 738 -32.47 -11.24 5.72
CA ALA A 738 -32.30 -12.70 5.70
C ALA A 738 -33.36 -13.41 6.58
N VAL A 739 -33.70 -12.84 7.74
CA VAL A 739 -34.79 -13.34 8.59
C VAL A 739 -36.15 -13.19 7.90
N GLU A 740 -36.40 -12.06 7.23
CA GLU A 740 -37.66 -11.82 6.51
C GLU A 740 -37.86 -12.75 5.32
N GLU A 741 -36.82 -12.96 4.51
CA GLU A 741 -36.82 -13.92 3.40
C GLU A 741 -37.06 -15.34 3.92
N THR A 742 -36.37 -15.73 5.00
CA THR A 742 -36.55 -17.06 5.58
C THR A 742 -37.97 -17.26 6.14
N LEU A 743 -38.61 -16.21 6.63
CA LEU A 743 -39.94 -16.25 7.24
C LEU A 743 -41.07 -15.80 6.30
N GLU A 744 -40.83 -15.65 4.99
CA GLU A 744 -41.76 -15.02 4.04
C GLU A 744 -43.21 -15.53 4.18
N ASP A 745 -43.42 -16.85 4.24
CA ASP A 745 -44.72 -17.51 4.40
C ASP A 745 -45.46 -17.19 5.72
N ARG A 746 -44.72 -16.66 6.70
CA ARG A 746 -45.20 -16.31 8.04
C ARG A 746 -45.32 -14.79 8.25
N LEU A 747 -45.10 -13.96 7.24
CA LEU A 747 -45.23 -12.50 7.34
C LEU A 747 -46.54 -12.01 6.72
N ILE A 748 -47.17 -11.02 7.35
CA ILE A 748 -48.30 -10.28 6.78
C ILE A 748 -47.82 -8.85 6.52
N ARG A 749 -47.46 -8.58 5.26
CA ARG A 749 -46.99 -7.29 4.73
C ARG A 749 -48.15 -6.49 4.14
N ALA A 750 -47.92 -5.21 3.82
CA ALA A 750 -48.98 -4.27 3.40
C ALA A 750 -49.70 -4.67 2.09
N ASP A 751 -49.01 -5.41 1.23
CA ASP A 751 -49.47 -5.96 -0.05
C ASP A 751 -50.30 -7.25 0.10
N ALA A 752 -50.25 -7.90 1.27
CA ALA A 752 -51.01 -9.12 1.50
C ALA A 752 -52.53 -8.91 1.33
N GLY A 753 -53.18 -9.88 0.68
CA GLY A 753 -54.63 -9.92 0.51
C GLY A 753 -55.39 -10.20 1.82
N PRO A 754 -56.72 -10.03 1.83
CA PRO A 754 -57.54 -10.37 2.99
C PRO A 754 -57.43 -11.85 3.34
N LYS A 755 -57.37 -12.18 4.64
CA LYS A 755 -57.41 -13.57 5.09
C LYS A 755 -58.82 -14.15 4.91
N GLY A 756 -58.90 -15.45 4.63
CA GLY A 756 -60.17 -16.13 4.38
C GLY A 756 -61.05 -16.23 5.63
N VAL A 757 -62.37 -16.35 5.44
CA VAL A 757 -63.38 -16.44 6.51
C VAL A 757 -63.07 -17.58 7.49
N ALA A 758 -62.61 -18.74 6.99
CA ALA A 758 -62.23 -19.86 7.85
C ALA A 758 -61.04 -19.54 8.77
N PHE A 759 -60.03 -18.82 8.26
CA PHE A 759 -58.89 -18.37 9.07
C PHE A 759 -59.36 -17.40 10.15
N PHE A 760 -60.19 -16.41 9.79
CA PHE A 760 -60.74 -15.46 10.73
C PHE A 760 -61.53 -16.16 11.85
N LYS A 761 -62.53 -16.99 11.51
CA LYS A 761 -63.40 -17.68 12.49
C LYS A 761 -62.69 -18.71 13.37
N GLN A 762 -61.67 -19.40 12.86
CA GLN A 762 -61.00 -20.49 13.59
C GLN A 762 -59.76 -20.02 14.36
N LYS A 763 -59.05 -19.01 13.85
CA LYS A 763 -57.73 -18.62 14.37
C LYS A 763 -57.75 -17.24 15.03
N LEU A 764 -58.47 -16.28 14.45
CA LEU A 764 -58.48 -14.89 14.92
C LEU A 764 -59.63 -14.60 15.91
N TRP A 765 -60.87 -14.89 15.51
CA TRP A 765 -62.08 -14.64 16.29
C TRP A 765 -62.14 -15.46 17.58
N GLN A 766 -62.68 -14.88 18.65
CA GLN A 766 -63.00 -15.58 19.89
C GLN A 766 -64.46 -16.03 19.85
N GLN A 767 -64.70 -17.32 19.58
CA GLN A 767 -66.05 -17.87 19.37
C GLN A 767 -67.00 -17.75 20.57
N THR A 768 -66.49 -17.36 21.75
CA THR A 768 -67.28 -17.12 22.96
C THR A 768 -67.73 -15.67 23.11
N GLN A 769 -67.40 -14.78 22.16
CA GLN A 769 -67.75 -13.36 22.18
C GLN A 769 -68.60 -13.00 20.95
N ASP A 770 -69.64 -12.20 21.18
CA ASP A 770 -70.52 -11.65 20.14
C ASP A 770 -69.92 -10.39 19.49
N SER A 771 -68.86 -9.82 20.09
CA SER A 771 -68.11 -8.69 19.54
C SER A 771 -66.63 -8.70 19.94
N MET A 772 -65.79 -8.07 19.12
CA MET A 772 -64.37 -7.84 19.40
C MET A 772 -63.93 -6.48 18.85
N THR A 773 -63.11 -5.74 19.58
CA THR A 773 -62.50 -4.52 19.05
C THR A 773 -61.44 -4.88 17.98
N THR A 774 -61.19 -3.99 17.04
CA THR A 774 -60.14 -4.22 16.03
C THR A 774 -58.74 -4.27 16.66
N GLU A 775 -58.53 -3.57 17.79
CA GLU A 775 -57.33 -3.71 18.61
C GLU A 775 -57.22 -5.09 19.26
N GLN A 776 -58.32 -5.67 19.77
CA GLN A 776 -58.33 -7.05 20.27
C GLN A 776 -58.00 -8.06 19.17
N LEU A 777 -58.43 -7.82 17.92
CA LEU A 777 -58.07 -8.64 16.76
C LEU A 777 -56.57 -8.55 16.45
N VAL A 778 -55.97 -7.34 16.48
CA VAL A 778 -54.51 -7.17 16.38
C VAL A 778 -53.79 -7.90 17.52
N THR A 779 -54.33 -7.81 18.74
CA THR A 779 -53.77 -8.43 19.96
C THR A 779 -53.63 -9.94 19.81
N GLN A 780 -54.54 -10.60 19.08
CA GLN A 780 -54.46 -12.04 18.85
C GLN A 780 -53.18 -12.44 18.11
N PHE A 781 -52.73 -11.67 17.11
CA PHE A 781 -51.49 -11.94 16.38
C PHE A 781 -50.26 -11.89 17.29
N ALA A 782 -50.27 -11.03 18.31
CA ALA A 782 -49.19 -10.93 19.28
C ALA A 782 -49.25 -12.02 20.38
N LYS A 783 -50.47 -12.46 20.75
CA LYS A 783 -50.70 -13.37 21.88
C LYS A 783 -50.67 -14.85 21.50
N LYS A 784 -51.24 -15.25 20.35
CA LYS A 784 -51.42 -16.66 19.97
C LYS A 784 -50.20 -17.20 19.22
N PRO A 785 -49.47 -18.20 19.76
CA PRO A 785 -48.35 -18.84 19.09
C PRO A 785 -48.74 -19.47 17.75
N GLY A 786 -47.86 -19.36 16.74
CA GLY A 786 -48.05 -19.97 15.43
C GLY A 786 -49.01 -19.22 14.50
N LEU A 787 -49.44 -18.00 14.86
CA LEU A 787 -50.03 -17.06 13.90
C LEU A 787 -48.92 -16.33 13.13
N PRO A 788 -49.15 -15.96 11.85
CA PRO A 788 -48.23 -15.11 11.10
C PRO A 788 -47.98 -13.77 11.79
N TYR A 789 -46.79 -13.19 11.59
CA TYR A 789 -46.40 -11.89 12.13
C TYR A 789 -47.10 -10.76 11.36
N LEU A 790 -47.86 -9.93 12.07
CA LEU A 790 -48.54 -8.77 11.47
C LEU A 790 -47.56 -7.59 11.44
N LEU A 791 -46.96 -7.34 10.27
CA LEU A 791 -46.03 -6.23 10.06
C LEU A 791 -46.77 -4.94 9.67
N ASN A 792 -47.95 -5.08 9.07
CA ASN A 792 -48.82 -3.96 8.69
C ASN A 792 -50.29 -4.33 8.97
N THR A 793 -51.10 -3.36 9.40
CA THR A 793 -52.52 -3.57 9.74
C THR A 793 -53.46 -3.51 8.53
N LYS A 794 -53.02 -3.04 7.36
CA LYS A 794 -53.83 -2.95 6.14
C LYS A 794 -54.48 -4.29 5.72
N PRO A 795 -53.78 -5.43 5.72
CA PRO A 795 -54.42 -6.71 5.40
C PRO A 795 -55.47 -7.15 6.44
N LEU A 796 -55.30 -6.75 7.71
CA LEU A 796 -56.32 -6.98 8.73
C LEU A 796 -57.57 -6.14 8.43
N ARG A 797 -57.41 -4.87 8.06
CA ARG A 797 -58.53 -4.00 7.63
C ARG A 797 -59.29 -4.59 6.45
N LYS A 798 -58.58 -5.03 5.41
CA LYS A 798 -59.15 -5.78 4.28
C LYS A 798 -59.88 -7.05 4.73
N THR A 799 -59.35 -7.75 5.73
CA THR A 799 -59.98 -8.96 6.28
C THR A 799 -61.28 -8.61 7.00
N VAL A 800 -61.33 -7.53 7.78
CA VAL A 800 -62.54 -7.06 8.47
C VAL A 800 -63.60 -6.62 7.46
N ALA A 801 -63.24 -5.79 6.47
CA ALA A 801 -64.16 -5.38 5.39
C ALA A 801 -64.76 -6.62 4.69
N LYS A 802 -63.91 -7.59 4.34
CA LYS A 802 -64.36 -8.88 3.78
C LYS A 802 -65.27 -9.68 4.72
N MET A 803 -65.10 -9.61 6.04
CA MET A 803 -66.00 -10.32 6.96
C MET A 803 -67.39 -9.67 7.01
N VAL A 804 -67.47 -8.36 6.82
CA VAL A 804 -68.74 -7.64 6.73
C VAL A 804 -69.45 -8.00 5.42
N ASP A 805 -68.76 -7.89 4.28
CA ASP A 805 -69.33 -8.16 2.96
C ASP A 805 -69.63 -9.65 2.70
N ASP A 806 -68.74 -10.58 3.07
CA ASP A 806 -68.86 -11.99 2.64
C ASP A 806 -69.36 -12.94 3.74
N ALA A 807 -69.36 -12.51 5.01
CA ALA A 807 -69.54 -13.43 6.15
C ALA A 807 -70.58 -13.00 7.18
N GLY A 808 -71.32 -11.91 6.92
CA GLY A 808 -72.46 -11.45 7.73
C GLY A 808 -72.09 -10.77 9.05
N TYR A 809 -70.81 -10.40 9.24
CA TYR A 809 -70.39 -9.61 10.40
C TYR A 809 -70.81 -8.14 10.22
N THR A 810 -70.81 -7.36 11.29
CA THR A 810 -71.00 -5.90 11.21
C THR A 810 -69.85 -5.16 11.85
N TYR A 811 -69.57 -3.97 11.36
CA TYR A 811 -68.48 -3.11 11.86
C TYR A 811 -69.05 -1.78 12.35
N TRP A 812 -68.59 -1.33 13.51
CA TRP A 812 -69.02 -0.11 14.17
C TRP A 812 -67.83 0.82 14.38
N ASP A 813 -67.95 2.06 13.89
CA ASP A 813 -67.04 3.16 14.16
C ASP A 813 -67.71 4.17 15.09
N SER A 814 -67.33 4.18 16.38
CA SER A 814 -67.87 5.13 17.38
C SER A 814 -67.44 6.58 17.13
N THR A 815 -66.43 6.81 16.29
CA THR A 815 -65.84 8.13 16.02
C THR A 815 -66.41 8.80 14.77
N ALA A 816 -67.17 8.06 13.95
CA ALA A 816 -67.76 8.56 12.72
C ALA A 816 -69.11 9.24 13.01
N GLY A 817 -69.07 10.55 13.23
CA GLY A 817 -70.25 11.38 13.55
C GLY A 817 -70.62 11.36 15.04
N GLU A 818 -71.59 12.18 15.45
CA GLU A 818 -72.00 12.30 16.87
C GLU A 818 -72.61 11.02 17.46
N ASN A 819 -73.13 10.13 16.59
CA ASN A 819 -73.81 8.90 16.98
C ASN A 819 -73.07 7.61 16.56
N GLY A 820 -71.89 7.73 15.94
CA GLY A 820 -71.17 6.60 15.34
C GLY A 820 -71.80 6.09 14.04
N LEU A 821 -71.07 5.24 13.31
CA LEU A 821 -71.46 4.72 12.00
C LEU A 821 -71.38 3.19 11.95
N ALA A 822 -72.47 2.55 11.56
CA ALA A 822 -72.55 1.10 11.35
C ALA A 822 -72.35 0.72 9.89
N TYR A 823 -71.59 -0.34 9.65
CA TYR A 823 -71.37 -0.94 8.33
C TYR A 823 -71.91 -2.37 8.32
N TRP A 824 -72.77 -2.68 7.35
CA TRP A 824 -73.49 -3.96 7.28
C TRP A 824 -73.98 -4.26 5.86
N ASP A 825 -73.76 -5.48 5.35
CA ASP A 825 -74.16 -5.96 4.02
C ASP A 825 -75.67 -6.33 3.92
N GLY A 826 -76.56 -5.43 4.35
CA GLY A 826 -78.01 -5.64 4.28
C GLY A 826 -78.65 -5.07 3.01
N ASP A 827 -79.72 -5.72 2.53
CA ASP A 827 -80.51 -5.27 1.38
C ASP A 827 -81.47 -4.11 1.76
N GLU A 828 -81.97 -3.36 0.77
CA GLU A 828 -82.83 -2.17 0.96
C GLU A 828 -84.08 -2.41 1.83
N ASP A 829 -84.59 -3.66 1.88
CA ASP A 829 -85.78 -4.04 2.63
C ASP A 829 -85.50 -4.80 3.94
N ASP A 830 -84.24 -5.04 4.30
CA ASP A 830 -83.92 -5.88 5.45
C ASP A 830 -84.27 -5.19 6.78
N ARG A 831 -85.02 -5.93 7.61
CA ARG A 831 -85.45 -5.51 8.95
C ARG A 831 -84.93 -6.51 9.99
N PRO A 832 -83.74 -6.26 10.59
CA PRO A 832 -83.22 -7.08 11.67
C PRO A 832 -84.22 -7.20 12.82
N GLU A 833 -84.28 -8.36 13.49
CA GLU A 833 -85.27 -8.64 14.56
C GLU A 833 -85.22 -7.61 15.71
N ASN A 834 -84.02 -7.08 15.97
CA ASN A 834 -83.77 -6.11 17.03
C ASN A 834 -83.99 -4.64 16.61
N TRP A 835 -84.34 -4.37 15.34
CA TRP A 835 -84.63 -3.01 14.86
C TRP A 835 -86.10 -2.65 15.08
N ARG A 836 -86.38 -1.78 16.05
CA ARG A 836 -87.76 -1.45 16.49
C ARG A 836 -88.30 -0.12 15.93
N LYS A 837 -87.64 0.44 14.91
CA LYS A 837 -88.05 1.71 14.26
C LYS A 837 -88.80 1.45 12.96
N THR A 838 -89.61 2.41 12.53
CA THR A 838 -90.60 2.22 11.45
C THR A 838 -89.96 2.03 10.07
N ASN A 839 -88.83 2.71 9.82
CA ASN A 839 -88.15 2.72 8.53
C ASN A 839 -87.05 1.63 8.51
N PRO A 840 -86.68 1.07 7.33
CA PRO A 840 -85.55 0.15 7.19
C PRO A 840 -84.26 0.68 7.83
N LEU A 841 -83.41 -0.22 8.35
CA LEU A 841 -82.14 0.16 8.98
C LEU A 841 -81.17 0.78 7.97
N THR A 842 -81.21 0.31 6.72
CA THR A 842 -80.41 0.78 5.58
C THR A 842 -80.68 2.23 5.19
N GLU A 843 -81.88 2.76 5.48
CA GLU A 843 -82.23 4.16 5.22
C GLU A 843 -81.67 5.13 6.28
N SER A 844 -81.10 4.63 7.37
CA SER A 844 -80.52 5.48 8.43
C SER A 844 -79.30 6.26 7.91
N PRO A 845 -79.17 7.56 8.26
CA PRO A 845 -77.96 8.31 7.94
C PRO A 845 -76.70 7.76 8.65
N ASP A 846 -76.88 6.96 9.71
CA ASP A 846 -75.83 6.38 10.55
C ASP A 846 -75.49 4.93 10.15
N VAL A 847 -75.98 4.45 8.99
CA VAL A 847 -75.71 3.11 8.45
C VAL A 847 -75.16 3.21 7.02
N ARG A 848 -74.19 2.36 6.68
CA ARG A 848 -73.67 2.18 5.32
C ARG A 848 -73.71 0.71 4.94
N THR A 849 -74.18 0.43 3.73
CA THR A 849 -74.33 -0.95 3.22
C THR A 849 -73.11 -1.49 2.48
N SER A 850 -72.05 -0.70 2.39
CA SER A 850 -70.77 -1.13 1.81
C SER A 850 -69.61 -0.60 2.65
N ILE A 851 -68.54 -1.38 2.75
CA ILE A 851 -67.35 -1.02 3.51
C ILE A 851 -66.09 -1.19 2.65
N ARG A 852 -65.17 -0.24 2.74
CA ARG A 852 -63.84 -0.32 2.13
C ARG A 852 -62.78 -0.58 3.19
N ASP A 853 -61.60 -1.04 2.79
CA ASP A 853 -60.49 -1.23 3.72
C ASP A 853 -59.97 0.09 4.33
N SER A 854 -60.22 1.23 3.67
CA SER A 854 -59.98 2.58 4.21
C SER A 854 -60.90 2.94 5.36
N ASP A 855 -62.10 2.37 5.40
CA ASP A 855 -63.16 2.72 6.37
C ASP A 855 -62.98 1.98 7.69
N VAL A 856 -62.29 0.83 7.65
CA VAL A 856 -61.90 0.11 8.85
C VAL A 856 -60.70 0.81 9.52
N LYS A 857 -60.80 1.08 10.81
CA LYS A 857 -59.71 1.63 11.63
C LYS A 857 -59.31 0.64 12.72
N VAL A 858 -58.10 0.82 13.25
CA VAL A 858 -57.54 -0.05 14.30
C VAL A 858 -57.48 0.72 15.61
N GLY A 859 -58.09 0.17 16.65
CA GLY A 859 -58.19 0.79 17.97
C GLY A 859 -59.34 0.20 18.79
N ASP A 860 -59.39 0.57 20.07
CA ASP A 860 -60.44 0.11 21.00
C ASP A 860 -61.84 0.69 20.70
N GLU A 861 -61.90 1.81 20.00
CA GLU A 861 -63.14 2.50 19.61
C GLU A 861 -63.88 1.85 18.42
N TYR A 862 -63.23 0.88 17.76
CA TYR A 862 -63.77 0.24 16.55
C TYR A 862 -64.10 -1.21 16.83
N VAL A 863 -65.36 -1.61 16.61
CA VAL A 863 -65.87 -2.91 17.06
C VAL A 863 -66.43 -3.71 15.88
N VAL A 864 -66.05 -4.98 15.82
CA VAL A 864 -66.65 -5.96 14.92
C VAL A 864 -67.64 -6.80 15.73
N TYR A 865 -68.84 -7.02 15.21
CA TYR A 865 -69.90 -7.84 15.81
C TYR A 865 -70.20 -9.05 14.93
N THR A 866 -70.63 -10.17 15.54
CA THR A 866 -70.92 -11.42 14.83
C THR A 866 -72.01 -11.30 13.78
N ASP A 867 -72.96 -10.40 13.99
CA ASP A 867 -74.06 -10.07 13.07
C ASP A 867 -74.68 -8.71 13.43
N VAL A 868 -75.65 -8.26 12.64
CA VAL A 868 -76.35 -6.97 12.84
C VAL A 868 -77.21 -6.95 14.11
N ASN A 869 -77.77 -8.08 14.53
CA ASN A 869 -78.58 -8.15 15.75
C ASN A 869 -77.73 -7.90 17.00
N SER A 870 -76.51 -8.44 17.01
CA SER A 870 -75.53 -8.27 18.07
C SER A 870 -75.05 -6.81 18.19
N LEU A 871 -74.93 -6.10 17.07
CA LEU A 871 -74.64 -4.66 17.06
C LEU A 871 -75.82 -3.86 17.60
N LEU A 872 -77.03 -4.17 17.16
CA LEU A 872 -78.25 -3.48 17.59
C LEU A 872 -78.56 -3.69 19.07
N ASP A 873 -78.24 -4.85 19.65
CA ASP A 873 -78.38 -5.08 21.10
C ASP A 873 -77.62 -4.05 21.94
N VAL A 874 -76.56 -3.44 21.38
CA VAL A 874 -75.74 -2.43 22.05
C VAL A 874 -76.07 -1.01 21.58
N HIS A 875 -76.27 -0.80 20.26
CA HIS A 875 -76.31 0.54 19.64
C HIS A 875 -77.67 0.94 19.07
N HIS A 876 -78.75 0.17 19.27
CA HIS A 876 -80.09 0.45 18.73
C HIS A 876 -80.58 1.88 19.01
N ASP A 877 -80.39 2.36 20.24
CA ASP A 877 -80.87 3.69 20.65
C ASP A 877 -80.01 4.83 20.11
N THR A 878 -78.78 4.55 19.69
CA THR A 878 -77.81 5.52 19.16
C THR A 878 -78.03 5.79 17.66
N ILE A 879 -78.33 4.76 16.86
CA ILE A 879 -78.51 4.86 15.39
C ILE A 879 -79.82 5.60 15.05
N ARG A 880 -79.78 6.72 14.31
CA ARG A 880 -80.99 7.53 14.04
C ARG A 880 -81.95 6.89 13.02
N PRO A 881 -83.27 7.13 13.13
CA PRO A 881 -84.19 6.89 12.02
C PRO A 881 -84.01 7.96 10.92
N PRO A 882 -84.40 7.68 9.66
CA PRO A 882 -84.38 8.66 8.58
C PRO A 882 -85.32 9.84 8.87
N GLU A 883 -84.89 11.07 8.59
CA GLU A 883 -85.73 12.27 8.68
C GLU A 883 -86.46 12.47 7.34
N THR A 884 -87.80 12.57 7.36
CA THR A 884 -88.59 13.04 6.21
C THR A 884 -88.78 14.54 6.32
N GLU A 885 -88.20 15.32 5.42
CA GLU A 885 -88.42 16.78 5.33
C GLU A 885 -89.60 17.10 4.38
N GLU A 886 -90.47 18.03 4.78
CA GLU A 886 -91.44 18.71 3.91
C GLU A 886 -90.90 20.13 3.62
N THR A 887 -90.73 20.50 2.35
CA THR A 887 -90.06 21.75 1.94
C THR A 887 -91.07 22.84 1.50
N LEU A 888 -90.98 24.03 2.09
CA LEU A 888 -91.80 25.22 1.76
C LEU A 888 -91.01 26.25 0.94
N CYS A 889 -91.72 27.05 0.13
CA CYS A 889 -91.16 28.13 -0.71
C CYS A 889 -90.36 29.17 0.11
N ALA A 890 -89.17 29.56 -0.34
CA ALA A 890 -88.20 30.36 0.42
C ALA A 890 -88.52 31.87 0.56
N GLU A 891 -89.69 32.35 0.13
CA GLU A 891 -90.07 33.78 0.20
C GLU A 891 -90.81 34.10 1.51
N PRO A 892 -90.39 35.11 2.30
CA PRO A 892 -91.00 35.40 3.59
C PRO A 892 -92.50 35.76 3.47
N GLY A 893 -93.36 34.83 3.91
CA GLY A 893 -94.82 34.95 3.88
C GLY A 893 -95.55 34.15 2.79
N CYS A 894 -94.86 33.27 2.06
CA CYS A 894 -95.47 32.36 1.07
C CYS A 894 -95.63 30.95 1.64
N GLU A 895 -96.87 30.45 1.77
CA GLU A 895 -97.20 29.13 2.35
C GLU A 895 -97.47 28.06 1.26
N VAL A 896 -96.68 28.04 0.19
CA VAL A 896 -96.85 27.07 -0.91
C VAL A 896 -95.74 26.01 -0.83
N GLU A 897 -96.14 24.75 -0.77
CA GLU A 897 -95.26 23.57 -0.83
C GLU A 897 -94.62 23.45 -2.22
N VAL A 898 -93.33 23.12 -2.26
CA VAL A 898 -92.55 22.94 -3.49
C VAL A 898 -91.90 21.56 -3.48
N ASP A 899 -91.99 20.86 -4.60
CA ASP A 899 -91.29 19.58 -4.80
C ASP A 899 -89.76 19.83 -4.83
N GLU A 900 -88.99 18.84 -4.37
CA GLU A 900 -87.58 18.85 -3.96
C GLU A 900 -86.53 19.47 -4.92
N GLU A 901 -86.91 20.03 -6.08
CA GLU A 901 -85.99 20.60 -7.07
C GLU A 901 -86.15 22.13 -7.34
N GLY A 902 -86.85 22.89 -6.49
CA GLY A 902 -86.85 24.36 -6.64
C GLY A 902 -87.27 25.20 -5.41
N ASP A 903 -86.44 26.19 -5.04
CA ASP A 903 -86.64 27.07 -3.86
C ASP A 903 -87.82 28.09 -3.98
N TYR A 904 -88.45 28.24 -5.16
CA TYR A 904 -89.50 29.26 -5.40
C TYR A 904 -90.71 28.72 -6.17
N CYS A 905 -91.92 29.17 -5.82
CA CYS A 905 -93.16 28.82 -6.52
C CYS A 905 -93.30 29.54 -7.89
N SER A 906 -94.20 29.04 -8.74
CA SER A 906 -94.41 29.47 -10.14
C SER A 906 -94.83 30.95 -10.36
N GLN A 907 -94.93 31.75 -9.30
CA GLN A 907 -95.20 33.20 -9.35
C GLN A 907 -93.98 34.09 -9.05
N HIS A 908 -92.82 33.52 -8.69
CA HIS A 908 -91.64 34.27 -8.22
C HIS A 908 -90.34 33.94 -9.01
N GLY A 909 -90.42 33.78 -10.33
CA GLY A 909 -89.25 33.53 -11.19
C GLY A 909 -88.41 34.81 -11.47
N PRO A 910 -87.06 34.76 -11.44
CA PRO A 910 -86.23 35.95 -11.57
C PRO A 910 -85.92 36.37 -13.03
N GLU A 911 -85.69 37.68 -13.19
CA GLU A 911 -85.17 38.37 -14.38
C GLU A 911 -83.75 37.91 -14.78
N ASP A 912 -83.34 38.23 -16.02
CA ASP A 912 -82.10 37.76 -16.66
C ASP A 912 -80.84 37.92 -15.79
N PRO A 913 -80.01 36.86 -15.64
CA PRO A 913 -78.95 36.85 -14.64
C PRO A 913 -77.66 37.58 -15.07
N GLU A 914 -77.12 38.37 -14.14
CA GLU A 914 -75.84 39.07 -14.27
C GLU A 914 -74.72 38.31 -13.58
N CYS A 915 -73.51 38.35 -14.16
CA CYS A 915 -72.31 37.80 -13.53
C CYS A 915 -72.00 38.52 -12.21
N SER A 916 -71.96 37.77 -11.12
CA SER A 916 -71.81 38.30 -9.74
C SER A 916 -70.49 39.03 -9.47
N SER A 917 -69.47 38.84 -10.31
CA SER A 917 -68.15 39.47 -10.16
C SER A 917 -67.93 40.69 -11.07
N CYS A 918 -68.43 40.66 -12.32
CA CYS A 918 -68.14 41.72 -13.30
C CYS A 918 -69.38 42.48 -13.81
N GLY A 919 -70.60 42.07 -13.43
CA GLY A 919 -71.84 42.71 -13.81
C GLY A 919 -72.21 42.56 -15.30
N LYS A 920 -71.59 41.65 -16.05
CA LYS A 920 -72.02 41.33 -17.43
C LYS A 920 -73.31 40.51 -17.39
N THR A 921 -74.35 41.00 -18.06
CA THR A 921 -75.61 40.29 -18.31
C THR A 921 -75.36 39.15 -19.30
N VAL A 922 -75.79 37.92 -18.98
CA VAL A 922 -75.67 36.75 -19.88
C VAL A 922 -77.04 36.27 -20.35
N ALA A 923 -77.09 35.61 -21.51
CA ALA A 923 -78.36 35.32 -22.19
C ALA A 923 -79.18 34.18 -21.55
N SER A 924 -78.57 33.37 -20.68
CA SER A 924 -79.26 32.33 -19.91
C SER A 924 -78.46 31.94 -18.65
N ARG A 925 -79.14 31.48 -17.59
CA ARG A 925 -78.50 31.06 -16.32
C ARG A 925 -77.53 29.88 -16.48
N SER A 926 -77.67 29.11 -17.56
CA SER A 926 -76.77 28.03 -17.99
C SER A 926 -75.40 28.51 -18.50
N GLU A 927 -75.22 29.80 -18.78
CA GLU A 927 -73.92 30.40 -19.12
C GLU A 927 -73.14 30.91 -17.89
N LEU A 928 -73.74 30.79 -16.69
CA LEU A 928 -73.08 31.03 -15.42
C LEU A 928 -72.79 29.68 -14.76
N ASN A 929 -71.64 29.56 -14.12
CA ASN A 929 -71.36 28.40 -13.27
C ASN A 929 -72.26 28.42 -12.01
N PRO A 930 -72.28 27.35 -11.19
CA PRO A 930 -73.11 27.29 -9.98
C PRO A 930 -72.88 28.43 -8.97
N ARG A 931 -71.78 29.19 -9.11
CA ARG A 931 -71.41 30.36 -8.29
C ARG A 931 -71.81 31.71 -8.92
N GLY A 932 -72.52 31.72 -10.06
CA GLY A 932 -73.01 32.94 -10.71
C GLY A 932 -71.98 33.71 -11.54
N LEU A 933 -70.89 33.08 -11.99
CA LEU A 933 -69.80 33.72 -12.73
C LEU A 933 -69.82 33.35 -14.22
N CYS A 934 -69.55 34.33 -15.11
CA CYS A 934 -69.45 34.10 -16.56
C CYS A 934 -68.10 33.48 -16.97
N ALA A 935 -68.02 32.91 -18.18
CA ALA A 935 -66.84 32.18 -18.68
C ALA A 935 -65.52 32.98 -18.60
N ASP A 936 -65.57 34.31 -18.74
CA ASP A 936 -64.39 35.19 -18.61
C ASP A 936 -63.96 35.38 -17.13
N CYS A 937 -64.91 35.30 -16.18
CA CYS A 937 -64.68 35.49 -14.74
C CYS A 937 -64.51 34.18 -13.97
N ALA A 938 -64.71 33.04 -14.63
CA ALA A 938 -64.54 31.70 -14.07
C ALA A 938 -63.14 31.11 -14.33
N GLN A 939 -62.20 31.86 -14.94
CA GLN A 939 -60.82 31.39 -15.08
C GLN A 939 -60.06 31.51 -13.75
N PRO A 940 -59.49 30.42 -13.22
CA PRO A 940 -58.58 30.51 -12.08
C PRO A 940 -57.35 31.31 -12.52
N GLN A 941 -56.97 32.34 -11.74
CA GLN A 941 -55.64 32.92 -11.88
C GLN A 941 -54.66 31.89 -11.32
N ASP A 942 -53.91 31.23 -12.20
CA ASP A 942 -52.79 30.39 -11.81
C ASP A 942 -51.54 31.24 -11.64
N TRP A 943 -50.70 30.91 -10.67
CA TRP A 943 -49.36 31.43 -10.54
C TRP A 943 -48.36 30.44 -11.15
N GLU A 944 -47.27 30.95 -11.73
CA GLU A 944 -46.18 30.14 -12.25
C GLU A 944 -44.83 30.83 -11.99
N ARG A 945 -43.84 30.07 -11.50
CA ARG A 945 -42.49 30.56 -11.23
C ARG A 945 -41.45 29.53 -11.63
N SER A 946 -40.39 29.97 -12.31
CA SER A 946 -39.19 29.18 -12.58
C SER A 946 -37.94 29.90 -12.06
N THR A 947 -37.00 29.15 -11.50
CA THR A 947 -35.72 29.66 -11.01
C THR A 947 -34.62 29.53 -12.07
N SER A 948 -33.45 30.15 -11.84
CA SER A 948 -32.20 29.70 -12.47
C SER A 948 -31.68 28.45 -11.76
N VAL A 949 -30.68 27.77 -12.34
CA VAL A 949 -29.96 26.69 -11.65
C VAL A 949 -29.28 27.27 -10.41
N MET A 950 -29.61 26.73 -9.24
CA MET A 950 -29.07 27.13 -7.94
C MET A 950 -29.28 26.00 -6.93
N THR A 951 -28.74 26.14 -5.72
CA THR A 951 -28.84 25.11 -4.66
C THR A 951 -30.30 24.77 -4.36
N ALA A 952 -30.64 23.48 -4.22
CA ALA A 952 -32.01 23.00 -4.06
C ALA A 952 -32.82 23.75 -2.98
N SER A 953 -32.25 23.94 -1.78
CA SER A 953 -32.93 24.66 -0.70
C SER A 953 -33.37 26.07 -1.11
N ARG A 954 -32.52 26.78 -1.86
CA ARG A 954 -32.79 28.13 -2.34
C ARG A 954 -33.83 28.14 -3.46
N ALA A 955 -33.74 27.18 -4.38
CA ALA A 955 -34.66 27.08 -5.52
C ALA A 955 -36.10 26.84 -5.08
N PHE A 956 -36.34 25.86 -4.19
CA PHE A 956 -37.69 25.56 -3.67
C PHE A 956 -38.24 26.72 -2.83
N ASN A 957 -37.41 27.32 -1.96
CA ASN A 957 -37.83 28.45 -1.14
C ASN A 957 -38.24 29.68 -1.97
N GLU A 958 -37.56 29.93 -3.09
CA GLU A 958 -37.89 31.05 -3.99
C GLU A 958 -39.25 30.85 -4.69
N VAL A 959 -39.51 29.63 -5.19
CA VAL A 959 -40.80 29.28 -5.81
C VAL A 959 -41.93 29.37 -4.79
N ARG A 960 -41.71 28.84 -3.58
CA ARG A 960 -42.68 28.86 -2.49
C ARG A 960 -43.00 30.29 -2.00
N THR A 961 -41.98 31.14 -1.85
CA THR A 961 -42.16 32.55 -1.48
C THR A 961 -42.91 33.32 -2.57
N HIS A 962 -42.68 32.99 -3.85
CA HIS A 962 -43.43 33.59 -4.95
C HIS A 962 -44.91 33.23 -4.90
N ALA A 963 -45.24 31.95 -4.65
CA ALA A 963 -46.61 31.48 -4.54
C ALA A 963 -47.36 32.20 -3.41
N LEU A 964 -46.79 32.22 -2.21
CA LEU A 964 -47.35 32.90 -1.03
C LEU A 964 -47.50 34.42 -1.24
N GLY A 965 -46.67 35.03 -2.09
CA GLY A 965 -46.78 36.44 -2.44
C GLY A 965 -47.90 36.77 -3.44
N LYS A 966 -48.56 35.75 -4.01
CA LYS A 966 -49.65 35.92 -4.99
C LYS A 966 -51.04 35.77 -4.39
N SER A 967 -51.18 35.19 -3.20
CA SER A 967 -52.48 35.00 -2.56
C SER A 967 -53.08 36.29 -2.01
N THR A 968 -54.40 36.41 -2.09
CA THR A 968 -55.18 37.47 -1.45
C THR A 968 -55.32 37.21 0.05
N SER A 969 -55.58 38.25 0.85
CA SER A 969 -55.57 38.16 2.31
C SER A 969 -56.64 37.20 2.84
N GLY A 970 -56.22 35.99 3.25
CA GLY A 970 -57.05 34.99 3.91
C GLY A 970 -57.15 33.62 3.23
N SER A 971 -56.47 33.38 2.12
CA SER A 971 -56.50 32.12 1.35
C SER A 971 -55.10 31.62 1.03
N ASP A 972 -54.87 30.30 1.08
CA ASP A 972 -53.59 29.68 0.73
C ASP A 972 -53.54 29.33 -0.79
N PRO A 973 -52.43 29.63 -1.49
CA PRO A 973 -52.25 29.27 -2.89
C PRO A 973 -51.98 27.78 -3.03
N GLY A 974 -52.41 27.18 -4.14
CA GLY A 974 -52.20 25.75 -4.41
C GLY A 974 -50.98 25.49 -5.29
N ILE A 975 -50.46 24.27 -5.23
CA ILE A 975 -49.48 23.74 -6.19
C ILE A 975 -50.07 22.50 -6.87
N ASP A 976 -50.10 22.48 -8.20
CA ASP A 976 -50.58 21.34 -8.99
C ASP A 976 -49.44 20.64 -9.75
N ARG A 977 -48.36 21.36 -10.05
CA ARG A 977 -47.22 20.83 -10.81
C ARG A 977 -45.90 21.40 -10.34
N VAL A 978 -44.94 20.51 -10.14
CA VAL A 978 -43.53 20.85 -9.87
C VAL A 978 -42.62 20.16 -10.89
N THR A 979 -41.76 20.91 -11.56
CA THR A 979 -40.73 20.37 -12.45
C THR A 979 -39.34 20.73 -11.92
N ILE A 980 -38.47 19.73 -11.81
CA ILE A 980 -37.11 19.85 -11.26
C ILE A 980 -36.14 19.37 -12.32
N GLU A 981 -35.26 20.27 -12.76
CA GLU A 981 -34.18 19.98 -13.70
C GLU A 981 -32.85 19.95 -12.94
N VAL A 982 -32.13 18.83 -13.04
CA VAL A 982 -30.86 18.61 -12.33
C VAL A 982 -29.75 19.37 -13.05
N GLY A 983 -29.02 20.21 -12.32
CA GLY A 983 -27.93 21.03 -12.84
C GLY A 983 -26.54 20.57 -12.37
N GLY A 984 -25.51 21.13 -13.01
CA GLY A 984 -24.10 20.82 -12.74
C GLY A 984 -23.63 19.49 -13.35
N ASP A 985 -22.47 19.03 -12.89
CA ASP A 985 -21.86 17.76 -13.34
C ASP A 985 -22.54 16.55 -12.68
N ASP A 986 -22.31 15.33 -13.20
CA ASP A 986 -22.82 14.06 -12.66
C ASP A 986 -24.34 13.96 -12.51
N GLN A 987 -25.09 14.55 -13.46
CA GLN A 987 -26.55 14.63 -13.40
C GLN A 987 -27.26 13.26 -13.32
N LEU A 988 -26.69 12.20 -13.88
CA LEU A 988 -27.26 10.84 -13.79
C LEU A 988 -27.14 10.25 -12.37
N SER A 989 -25.97 10.41 -11.74
CA SER A 989 -25.73 9.95 -10.37
C SER A 989 -26.59 10.73 -9.39
N LYS A 990 -26.63 12.06 -9.53
CA LYS A 990 -27.53 12.95 -8.76
C LYS A 990 -29.01 12.62 -9.04
N GLY A 991 -29.34 12.28 -10.27
CA GLY A 991 -30.67 11.83 -10.69
C GLY A 991 -31.13 10.54 -10.01
N SER A 992 -30.28 9.51 -10.03
CA SER A 992 -30.52 8.24 -9.33
C SER A 992 -30.71 8.45 -7.83
N PHE A 993 -29.93 9.36 -7.25
CA PHE A 993 -30.08 9.75 -5.85
C PHE A 993 -31.42 10.45 -5.57
N ILE A 994 -31.84 11.42 -6.40
CA ILE A 994 -33.15 12.08 -6.29
C ILE A 994 -34.28 11.06 -6.41
N ALA A 995 -34.18 10.12 -7.37
CA ALA A 995 -35.20 9.11 -7.60
C ALA A 995 -35.41 8.14 -6.42
N LYS A 996 -34.44 8.04 -5.51
CA LYS A 996 -34.51 7.17 -4.33
C LYS A 996 -35.11 7.84 -3.09
N ARG A 997 -35.34 9.15 -3.13
CA ARG A 997 -35.85 9.95 -2.02
C ARG A 997 -37.33 9.69 -1.75
N GLN A 998 -37.74 9.80 -0.48
CA GLN A 998 -39.02 9.30 -0.03
C GLN A 998 -40.17 10.17 -0.56
N ALA A 999 -40.00 11.49 -0.65
CA ALA A 999 -41.03 12.40 -1.17
C ALA A 999 -41.43 12.10 -2.62
N PHE A 1000 -40.52 11.55 -3.43
CA PHE A 1000 -40.82 11.11 -4.79
C PHE A 1000 -41.36 9.68 -4.85
N LYS A 1001 -40.89 8.77 -3.98
CA LYS A 1001 -41.38 7.39 -3.90
C LYS A 1001 -42.83 7.32 -3.40
N ASP A 1002 -43.18 8.13 -2.41
CA ASP A 1002 -44.53 8.20 -1.87
C ASP A 1002 -45.54 8.71 -2.91
N ARG A 1003 -45.04 9.40 -3.95
CA ARG A 1003 -45.81 9.96 -5.06
C ARG A 1003 -45.45 9.31 -6.40
N ALA A 1004 -44.91 8.09 -6.41
CA ALA A 1004 -44.38 7.45 -7.61
C ALA A 1004 -45.36 7.43 -8.80
N ASP A 1005 -46.66 7.23 -8.53
CA ASP A 1005 -47.74 7.24 -9.52
C ASP A 1005 -47.96 8.61 -10.19
N ASN A 1006 -47.54 9.69 -9.54
CA ASN A 1006 -47.67 11.08 -9.97
C ASN A 1006 -46.35 11.69 -10.46
N VAL A 1007 -45.26 10.89 -10.49
CA VAL A 1007 -43.92 11.35 -10.89
C VAL A 1007 -43.53 10.75 -12.24
N SER A 1008 -43.23 11.64 -13.19
CA SER A 1008 -42.64 11.27 -14.47
C SER A 1008 -41.21 11.78 -14.59
N VAL A 1009 -40.32 10.94 -15.11
CA VAL A 1009 -38.90 11.26 -15.31
C VAL A 1009 -38.61 11.31 -16.81
N ARG A 1010 -37.91 12.35 -17.25
CA ARG A 1010 -37.41 12.48 -18.61
C ARG A 1010 -35.90 12.68 -18.60
N MET A 1011 -35.20 11.80 -19.29
CA MET A 1011 -33.75 11.87 -19.47
C MET A 1011 -33.42 11.95 -20.96
N ARG A 1012 -32.48 12.83 -21.31
CA ARG A 1012 -31.81 12.85 -22.61
C ARG A 1012 -30.31 12.78 -22.38
N TYR A 1013 -29.69 11.75 -22.94
CA TYR A 1013 -28.25 11.55 -22.90
C TYR A 1013 -27.71 11.67 -24.32
N LYS A 1014 -26.66 12.45 -24.52
CA LYS A 1014 -25.93 12.55 -25.78
C LYS A 1014 -24.43 12.60 -25.50
N THR A 1015 -23.65 11.77 -26.18
CA THR A 1015 -22.19 11.82 -26.14
C THR A 1015 -21.63 11.74 -27.56
N GLU A 1016 -20.49 12.37 -27.79
CA GLU A 1016 -19.76 12.37 -29.05
C GLU A 1016 -18.30 12.00 -28.80
N SER A 1017 -17.81 11.00 -29.53
CA SER A 1017 -16.39 10.63 -29.52
C SER A 1017 -15.54 11.64 -30.31
N SER A 1018 -14.26 11.72 -29.97
CA SER A 1018 -13.25 12.52 -30.70
C SER A 1018 -13.12 12.13 -32.19
N GLY A 1019 -13.56 10.92 -32.58
CA GLY A 1019 -13.66 10.44 -33.96
C GLY A 1019 -14.97 10.76 -34.70
N GLY A 1020 -15.89 11.51 -34.09
CA GLY A 1020 -17.14 11.96 -34.71
C GLY A 1020 -18.32 10.98 -34.62
N ALA A 1021 -18.17 9.84 -33.93
CA ALA A 1021 -19.30 8.96 -33.62
C ALA A 1021 -20.14 9.55 -32.47
N SER A 1022 -21.46 9.60 -32.64
CA SER A 1022 -22.40 10.13 -31.63
C SER A 1022 -23.34 9.05 -31.14
N TYR A 1023 -23.60 9.03 -29.84
CA TYR A 1023 -24.60 8.16 -29.19
C TYR A 1023 -25.64 9.04 -28.51
N GLN A 1024 -26.92 8.73 -28.73
CA GLN A 1024 -28.04 9.42 -28.09
C GLN A 1024 -29.03 8.42 -27.52
N ALA A 1025 -29.41 8.61 -26.25
CA ALA A 1025 -30.46 7.86 -25.59
C ALA A 1025 -31.50 8.81 -24.98
N GLN A 1026 -32.76 8.37 -24.99
CA GLN A 1026 -33.87 9.09 -24.36
C GLN A 1026 -34.69 8.13 -23.51
N PHE A 1027 -35.05 8.57 -22.31
CA PHE A 1027 -35.94 7.85 -21.42
C PHE A 1027 -37.10 8.78 -21.01
N THR A 1028 -38.31 8.23 -21.00
CA THR A 1028 -39.50 8.87 -20.44
C THR A 1028 -40.34 7.77 -19.80
N GLY A 1029 -40.57 7.86 -18.49
CA GLY A 1029 -41.27 6.82 -17.75
C GLY A 1029 -41.48 7.21 -16.28
N GLY A 1030 -42.01 6.27 -15.50
CA GLY A 1030 -42.19 6.45 -14.06
C GLY A 1030 -40.87 6.43 -13.29
N ILE A 1031 -40.89 6.89 -12.05
CA ILE A 1031 -39.69 6.93 -11.19
C ILE A 1031 -39.09 5.53 -10.93
N ASP A 1032 -39.94 4.52 -10.77
CA ASP A 1032 -39.51 3.14 -10.52
C ASP A 1032 -38.82 2.53 -11.74
N GLU A 1033 -39.29 2.86 -12.95
CA GLU A 1033 -38.63 2.44 -14.19
C GLU A 1033 -37.29 3.14 -14.37
N PHE A 1034 -37.20 4.44 -14.06
CA PHE A 1034 -35.95 5.19 -14.12
C PHE A 1034 -34.89 4.64 -13.17
N SER A 1035 -35.30 4.17 -11.98
CA SER A 1035 -34.38 3.58 -11.00
C SER A 1035 -33.64 2.34 -11.53
N ARG A 1036 -34.23 1.64 -12.52
CA ARG A 1036 -33.63 0.47 -13.21
C ARG A 1036 -32.71 0.85 -14.37
N VAL A 1037 -32.73 2.10 -14.82
CA VAL A 1037 -31.90 2.63 -15.92
C VAL A 1037 -30.54 3.14 -15.42
N ALA A 1038 -30.32 3.21 -14.11
CA ALA A 1038 -29.17 3.88 -13.48
C ALA A 1038 -27.82 3.14 -13.51
N ASN A 1039 -27.67 2.05 -14.27
CA ASN A 1039 -26.37 1.41 -14.52
C ASN A 1039 -25.75 2.04 -15.78
N GLN A 1040 -24.72 2.87 -15.61
CA GLN A 1040 -24.13 3.70 -16.67
C GLN A 1040 -23.41 2.88 -17.74
N PRO A 1041 -23.51 3.23 -19.04
CA PRO A 1041 -22.42 3.02 -19.99
C PRO A 1041 -21.38 4.13 -19.84
N ASP A 1042 -20.09 3.78 -19.84
CA ASP A 1042 -18.99 4.74 -19.76
C ASP A 1042 -19.09 5.81 -20.87
N PRO A 1043 -18.76 7.08 -20.58
CA PRO A 1043 -18.65 8.09 -21.62
C PRO A 1043 -17.53 7.69 -22.60
N PHE A 1044 -17.78 7.84 -23.90
CA PHE A 1044 -16.67 7.95 -24.85
C PHE A 1044 -15.84 9.19 -24.46
N ASP A 1045 -14.53 9.21 -24.76
CA ASP A 1045 -13.50 10.21 -24.38
C ASP A 1045 -13.82 11.72 -24.60
N GLY A 1046 -15.06 12.12 -24.94
CA GLY A 1046 -15.56 13.49 -25.09
C GLY A 1046 -16.67 13.90 -24.10
N ALA A 1047 -17.09 15.17 -24.18
CA ALA A 1047 -18.09 15.75 -23.28
C ALA A 1047 -19.50 15.16 -23.52
N SER A 1048 -20.11 14.63 -22.45
CA SER A 1048 -21.50 14.15 -22.48
C SER A 1048 -22.48 15.27 -22.08
N LEU A 1049 -23.51 15.48 -22.89
CA LEU A 1049 -24.66 16.31 -22.53
C LEU A 1049 -25.73 15.41 -21.91
N VAL A 1050 -26.00 15.65 -20.62
CA VAL A 1050 -27.13 15.05 -19.89
C VAL A 1050 -28.15 16.15 -19.65
N GLU A 1051 -29.42 15.85 -19.92
CA GLU A 1051 -30.56 16.65 -19.46
C GLU A 1051 -31.50 15.72 -18.69
N LEU A 1052 -31.69 15.98 -17.40
CA LEU A 1052 -32.56 15.18 -16.54
C LEU A 1052 -33.62 16.04 -15.86
N LYS A 1053 -34.90 15.69 -16.06
CA LYS A 1053 -36.05 16.41 -15.50
C LYS A 1053 -36.99 15.44 -14.79
N PHE A 1054 -37.32 15.78 -13.55
CA PHE A 1054 -38.38 15.15 -12.77
C PHE A 1054 -39.60 16.06 -12.81
N ARG A 1055 -40.78 15.49 -13.06
CA ARG A 1055 -42.04 16.21 -13.02
C ARG A 1055 -43.00 15.50 -12.07
N VAL A 1056 -43.50 16.25 -11.11
CA VAL A 1056 -44.56 15.86 -10.19
C VAL A 1056 -45.84 16.54 -10.67
N ASP A 1057 -46.85 15.75 -11.01
CA ASP A 1057 -48.19 16.21 -11.42
C ASP A 1057 -49.21 15.74 -10.37
N LEU A 1058 -49.81 16.67 -9.62
CA LEU A 1058 -50.78 16.35 -8.59
C LEU A 1058 -52.20 16.37 -9.17
N ASN A 1059 -53.01 15.36 -8.85
CA ASN A 1059 -54.38 15.25 -9.35
C ASN A 1059 -55.30 16.35 -8.79
N ASN A 1060 -55.00 16.86 -7.58
CA ASN A 1060 -55.66 18.01 -6.96
C ASN A 1060 -54.59 19.01 -6.47
N PRO A 1061 -54.82 20.33 -6.56
CA PRO A 1061 -53.87 21.32 -6.08
C PRO A 1061 -53.68 21.23 -4.56
N GLU A 1062 -52.44 21.04 -4.11
CA GLU A 1062 -52.08 20.95 -2.69
C GLU A 1062 -51.87 22.35 -2.11
N PRO A 1063 -52.47 22.72 -0.96
CA PRO A 1063 -52.35 24.06 -0.40
C PRO A 1063 -50.95 24.32 0.17
N ILE A 1064 -50.33 25.44 -0.22
CA ILE A 1064 -49.06 25.91 0.34
C ILE A 1064 -49.38 26.77 1.57
N THR A 1065 -49.34 26.16 2.76
CA THR A 1065 -49.67 26.83 4.02
C THR A 1065 -48.42 27.37 4.73
N ASN A 1066 -48.56 28.07 5.86
CA ASN A 1066 -47.39 28.45 6.67
C ASN A 1066 -46.79 27.27 7.49
N ALA A 1067 -47.46 26.13 7.56
CA ALA A 1067 -47.03 24.96 8.33
C ALA A 1067 -45.91 24.14 7.64
N LYS A 1068 -45.62 24.43 6.35
CA LYS A 1068 -44.59 23.73 5.55
C LYS A 1068 -44.86 22.23 5.41
N ASP A 1069 -46.12 21.88 5.26
CA ASP A 1069 -46.64 20.53 5.01
C ASP A 1069 -46.93 20.27 3.53
N ASP A 1070 -46.50 21.17 2.64
CA ASP A 1070 -46.72 21.10 1.21
C ASP A 1070 -45.58 20.39 0.45
N VAL A 1071 -45.87 19.85 -0.73
CA VAL A 1071 -44.89 19.16 -1.58
C VAL A 1071 -43.62 19.98 -1.87
N LEU A 1072 -43.68 21.33 -1.94
CA LEU A 1072 -42.45 22.13 -2.13
C LEU A 1072 -41.59 22.14 -0.87
N ALA A 1073 -42.20 22.12 0.32
CA ALA A 1073 -41.49 22.03 1.59
C ALA A 1073 -40.89 20.64 1.83
N GLU A 1074 -41.61 19.55 1.53
CA GLU A 1074 -41.07 18.19 1.63
C GLU A 1074 -39.87 17.98 0.69
N LEU A 1075 -40.01 18.44 -0.56
CA LEU A 1075 -38.92 18.37 -1.54
C LEU A 1075 -37.75 19.29 -1.15
N GLN A 1076 -38.03 20.43 -0.52
CA GLN A 1076 -37.00 21.30 0.03
C GLN A 1076 -36.25 20.64 1.20
N ASP A 1077 -36.92 19.93 2.09
CA ASP A 1077 -36.28 19.30 3.25
C ASP A 1077 -35.41 18.11 2.83
N GLU A 1078 -35.88 17.29 1.88
CA GLU A 1078 -35.13 16.13 1.40
C GLU A 1078 -33.93 16.50 0.50
N LEU A 1079 -34.08 17.51 -0.36
CA LEU A 1079 -33.04 17.92 -1.30
C LEU A 1079 -32.22 19.11 -0.81
N GLY A 1080 -32.75 19.91 0.10
CA GLY A 1080 -32.12 21.17 0.54
C GLY A 1080 -30.89 21.00 1.42
N SER A 1081 -30.72 19.84 2.05
CA SER A 1081 -29.50 19.45 2.79
C SER A 1081 -28.39 18.89 1.88
N THR A 1082 -28.62 18.83 0.56
CA THR A 1082 -27.71 18.21 -0.40
C THR A 1082 -26.99 19.26 -1.25
N ASN A 1083 -25.78 18.96 -1.73
CA ASN A 1083 -25.01 19.84 -2.64
C ASN A 1083 -25.51 19.75 -4.10
N ILE A 1084 -26.80 19.52 -4.32
CA ILE A 1084 -27.39 19.39 -5.66
C ILE A 1084 -27.94 20.75 -6.09
N ASP A 1085 -27.43 21.23 -7.22
CA ASP A 1085 -27.99 22.38 -7.91
C ASP A 1085 -29.14 21.94 -8.83
N VAL A 1086 -30.26 22.65 -8.73
CA VAL A 1086 -31.46 22.36 -9.51
C VAL A 1086 -32.08 23.66 -10.04
N LYS A 1087 -32.81 23.51 -11.14
CA LYS A 1087 -33.76 24.50 -11.60
C LYS A 1087 -35.17 23.99 -11.29
N VAL A 1088 -35.92 24.75 -10.51
CA VAL A 1088 -37.28 24.37 -10.09
C VAL A 1088 -38.30 25.27 -10.80
N GLN A 1089 -39.38 24.66 -11.26
CA GLN A 1089 -40.54 25.33 -11.82
C GLN A 1089 -41.80 24.84 -11.12
N GLY A 1090 -42.54 25.74 -10.48
CA GLY A 1090 -43.82 25.45 -9.81
C GLY A 1090 -44.98 26.20 -10.47
N ARG A 1091 -46.14 25.56 -10.50
CA ARG A 1091 -47.42 26.15 -10.93
C ARG A 1091 -48.57 25.67 -10.05
N GLY A 1092 -49.58 26.51 -9.88
CA GLY A 1092 -50.88 26.12 -9.33
C GLY A 1092 -51.84 27.31 -9.21
N PRO A 1093 -53.06 27.11 -8.69
CA PRO A 1093 -54.05 28.16 -8.54
C PRO A 1093 -53.65 29.14 -7.42
N VAL A 1094 -54.00 30.42 -7.57
CA VAL A 1094 -53.74 31.47 -6.56
C VAL A 1094 -54.57 31.29 -5.28
N GLU A 1095 -55.70 30.57 -5.36
CA GLU A 1095 -56.53 30.19 -4.21
C GLU A 1095 -57.03 28.74 -4.39
N VAL A 1096 -56.89 27.91 -3.35
CA VAL A 1096 -57.48 26.55 -3.33
C VAL A 1096 -58.91 26.63 -2.76
N PRO A 1097 -59.93 26.08 -3.43
CA PRO A 1097 -61.30 26.04 -2.89
C PRO A 1097 -61.38 25.28 -1.55
N ALA A 1098 -62.21 25.75 -0.61
CA ALA A 1098 -62.34 25.16 0.73
C ALA A 1098 -62.71 23.66 0.75
N GLU A 1099 -63.29 23.15 -0.35
CA GLU A 1099 -63.63 21.74 -0.56
C GLU A 1099 -62.41 20.83 -0.72
N VAL A 1100 -61.22 21.39 -1.03
CA VAL A 1100 -59.94 20.65 -1.21
C VAL A 1100 -59.01 20.85 0.01
N GLN A 1101 -59.37 21.72 0.96
CA GLN A 1101 -58.60 21.99 2.19
C GLN A 1101 -58.95 21.06 3.38
N GLN A 1102 -59.88 20.11 3.21
CA GLN A 1102 -60.32 19.15 4.25
C GLN A 1102 -59.59 17.81 4.19
#